data_AF-A0A661SPV0-F1
#
_entry.id   AF-A0A661SPV0-F1
#
_cell.length_a   1.000
_cell.length_b   1.000
_cell.length_c   1.000
_cell.angle_alpha   90.00
_cell.angle_beta   90.00
_cell.angle_gamma   90.00
#
_symmetry.space_group_name_H-M   'P 1'
#
loop_
_entity.id
_entity.type
_entity.pdbx_description
1 polymer ?
#
loop_
_entity_poly.entity_id
_entity_poly.type
_entity_poly.pdbx_seq_one_letter_code
_entity_poly.pdbx_strand_id
1 'polypeptide(L)'
;LYSGESELTGFLGVVRNISERKQAEEKLRMALETSRRHALETAALFEGSRTVLECRDFKEAAQKIFCNCANTVGATRGYVALFSEDEADEILFLEQGKLDSDMLVLIRGLRQEACKLTETVYENDFLNSKWMKYMPERDMGFDNVMLVPMMIQGNAAGIIGLVGKSGGFDDNDARLASGFGEFAAISLGNSRNLKELQEAKKTAEAANKAKSEFLANMSHEIRTPMNAIIGMGDLILETDLSAKQRKYLSLIRSSSRSLLGILNDILDFSKIEAGKLDFELVPFMLEEFLSEVADNFRNMVLQKRIELILDVAPDVPHSLVGDPLRLRQVLVNLIGNAFKFTKEGHICLRITAALQDGNAVLRFTVLDTGIGISEDKANMLFNAFTQADSSTSRKYGGTGLGLTISQRLVLMMGGEKITVESTLGQGSAFSFTASFGIKKLPERTEQIFPDEIRNLNVLVVEDNAMIRAILGNTLEAFGFRSEDAGTAEDSLLMLNAGRQQFDLVIMAWNLPGMDGLRASEEILKNESLKNLHIILMSAYGHESLILQAEEIGISGFLFKPFSCLSLFNSIMEAFGYAYQSAPKEDVLMMEKDFKGECILLAEDNNANQIVAYEVLSKVGFTVDIAENGRECVDAIRQKEYAVVLMDVQMPEMDGLEASKEIRKLGIRIPIIAMTAHAMKGDRERCLEAGMNDYVSKPIDRVELFSALKKWLPESSRNWKLETGNSKLETQVDSSASQFPVLPGINIPDALRRTGIAWDVFQRLLHDVIKDQKMTLALLGQAVKEGNRKEIRRLAHSMVGASGNVSAYELQKAAKALEHAANDDDEALSDLLESVEKEFTVVSVSVSSLEKIGKDEKDKQKKIGPANMNELYDTLKRLEECLNDLDPFGSSDIIERITGQTMPGDMDEKIRKIGTLVNDFGFDEAKEILLKLIEEENNG
;
A
#
# COMPACT_ATOMS: atom_id res chain seq x y z
N LEU A 1 -15.57 115.49 29.78
CA LEU A 1 -16.39 116.58 29.23
C LEU A 1 -15.58 117.87 29.40
N TYR A 2 -15.45 118.65 28.34
CA TYR A 2 -14.64 119.87 28.25
C TYR A 2 -15.49 120.97 27.60
N SER A 3 -15.30 122.23 27.97
CA SER A 3 -15.88 123.38 27.24
C SER A 3 -14.81 124.08 26.38
N GLY A 4 -15.26 124.92 25.43
CA GLY A 4 -14.50 125.40 24.27
C GLY A 4 -13.19 126.18 24.54
N GLU A 5 -12.88 126.54 25.77
CA GLU A 5 -11.57 127.09 26.15
C GLU A 5 -10.60 126.02 26.69
N SER A 6 -10.82 124.76 26.30
CA SER A 6 -9.97 123.61 26.66
C SER A 6 -9.91 123.32 28.16
N GLU A 7 -10.88 123.80 28.94
CA GLU A 7 -10.99 123.50 30.36
C GLU A 7 -11.81 122.22 30.59
N LEU A 8 -11.22 121.27 31.32
CA LEU A 8 -11.85 120.00 31.71
C LEU A 8 -12.93 120.28 32.74
N THR A 9 -14.20 120.16 32.35
CA THR A 9 -15.33 120.45 33.24
C THR A 9 -15.88 119.22 33.97
N GLY A 10 -15.44 118.02 33.61
CA GLY A 10 -15.71 116.82 34.40
C GLY A 10 -15.53 115.49 33.67
N PHE A 11 -15.48 114.38 34.39
CA PHE A 11 -15.45 113.03 33.82
C PHE A 11 -16.74 112.29 34.14
N LEU A 12 -17.29 111.59 33.14
CA LEU A 12 -18.39 110.65 33.33
C LEU A 12 -17.83 109.24 33.13
N GLY A 13 -17.78 108.46 34.21
CA GLY A 13 -17.33 107.07 34.18
C GLY A 13 -18.48 106.13 34.53
N VAL A 14 -18.75 105.13 33.68
CA VAL A 14 -19.66 104.03 34.01
C VAL A 14 -18.81 102.84 34.46
N VAL A 15 -18.99 102.41 35.70
CA VAL A 15 -18.31 101.23 36.26
C VAL A 15 -19.27 100.05 36.20
N ARG A 16 -18.93 99.01 35.42
CA ARG A 16 -19.63 97.72 35.44
C ARG A 16 -18.83 96.70 36.23
N ASN A 17 -19.45 96.08 37.23
CA ASN A 17 -18.83 95.01 38.00
C ASN A 17 -18.77 93.72 37.16
N ILE A 18 -17.56 93.30 36.79
CA ILE A 18 -17.27 92.11 35.97
C ILE A 18 -16.64 90.96 36.78
N SER A 19 -16.67 91.04 38.11
CA SER A 19 -15.94 90.12 39.00
C SER A 19 -16.45 88.68 38.91
N GLU A 20 -17.77 88.49 38.85
CA GLU A 20 -18.39 87.14 38.73
C GLU A 20 -18.05 86.48 37.40
N ARG A 21 -18.01 87.24 36.31
CA ARG A 21 -17.65 86.72 34.98
C ARG A 21 -16.19 86.29 34.93
N LYS A 22 -15.26 87.08 35.49
CA LYS A 22 -13.85 86.68 35.58
C LYS A 22 -13.65 85.41 36.41
N GLN A 23 -14.35 85.28 37.53
CA GLN A 23 -14.29 84.05 38.34
C GLN A 23 -14.86 82.83 37.61
N ALA A 24 -15.92 82.99 36.80
CA ALA A 24 -16.46 81.92 35.98
C ALA A 24 -15.51 81.52 34.83
N GLU A 25 -14.89 82.49 34.16
CA GLU A 25 -13.87 82.24 33.11
C GLU A 25 -12.64 81.53 33.68
N GLU A 26 -12.17 81.91 34.87
CA GLU A 26 -11.05 81.25 35.57
C GLU A 26 -11.38 79.79 35.93
N LYS A 27 -12.58 79.54 36.49
CA LYS A 27 -13.04 78.18 36.82
C LYS A 27 -13.19 77.30 35.59
N LEU A 28 -13.73 77.83 34.49
CA LEU A 28 -13.85 77.10 33.22
C LEU A 28 -12.48 76.79 32.64
N ARG A 29 -11.54 77.73 32.70
CA ARG A 29 -10.16 77.53 32.24
C ARG A 29 -9.47 76.43 33.03
N MET A 30 -9.57 76.44 34.36
CA MET A 30 -9.03 75.39 35.21
C MET A 30 -9.69 74.03 34.88
N ALA A 31 -11.01 73.98 34.74
CA ALA A 31 -11.72 72.75 34.37
C ALA A 31 -11.32 72.20 32.99
N LEU A 32 -11.08 73.08 32.01
CA LEU A 32 -10.63 72.71 30.67
C LEU A 32 -9.18 72.20 30.69
N GLU A 33 -8.30 72.82 31.47
CA GLU A 33 -6.93 72.34 31.68
C GLU A 33 -6.91 70.97 32.35
N THR A 34 -7.75 70.74 33.38
CA THR A 34 -7.88 69.42 34.03
C THR A 34 -8.45 68.37 33.08
N SER A 35 -9.48 68.70 32.31
CA SER A 35 -10.08 67.78 31.32
C SER A 35 -9.10 67.43 30.20
N ARG A 36 -8.33 68.41 29.71
CA ARG A 36 -7.28 68.18 28.71
C ARG A 36 -6.16 67.30 29.26
N ARG A 37 -5.78 67.48 30.53
CA ARG A 37 -4.80 66.63 31.21
C ARG A 37 -5.30 65.18 31.30
N HIS A 38 -6.54 64.96 31.75
CA HIS A 38 -7.15 63.62 31.77
C HIS A 38 -7.28 62.96 30.40
N ALA A 39 -7.55 63.73 29.35
CA ALA A 39 -7.60 63.20 27.98
C ALA A 39 -6.23 62.70 27.49
N LEU A 40 -5.16 63.42 27.81
CA LEU A 40 -3.78 63.00 27.49
C LEU A 40 -3.36 61.75 28.28
N GLU A 41 -3.73 61.69 29.56
CA GLU A 41 -3.50 60.52 30.42
C GLU A 41 -4.18 59.26 29.88
N THR A 42 -5.45 59.39 29.48
CA THR A 42 -6.24 58.28 28.92
C THR A 42 -5.65 57.81 27.58
N ALA A 43 -5.17 58.74 26.74
CA ALA A 43 -4.52 58.41 25.48
C ALA A 43 -3.20 57.63 25.69
N ALA A 44 -2.38 58.04 26.66
CA ALA A 44 -1.12 57.36 27.00
C ALA A 44 -1.36 55.91 27.49
N LEU A 45 -2.37 55.69 28.34
CA LEU A 45 -2.76 54.35 28.79
C LEU A 45 -3.31 53.49 27.62
N PHE A 46 -4.06 54.10 26.70
CA PHE A 46 -4.57 53.41 25.51
C PHE A 46 -3.44 52.94 24.59
N GLU A 47 -2.41 53.77 24.41
CA GLU A 47 -1.20 53.41 23.65
C GLU A 47 -0.41 52.29 24.34
N GLY A 48 -0.35 52.30 25.67
CA GLY A 48 0.16 51.20 26.49
C GLY A 48 -0.59 49.88 26.26
N SER A 49 -1.92 49.90 26.24
CA SER A 49 -2.73 48.70 26.00
C SER A 49 -2.56 48.16 24.57
N ARG A 50 -2.46 49.05 23.56
CA ARG A 50 -2.21 48.66 22.17
C ARG A 50 -0.87 47.95 22.02
N THR A 51 0.15 48.44 22.74
CA THR A 51 1.49 47.84 22.76
C THR A 51 1.47 46.39 23.25
N VAL A 52 0.66 46.08 24.28
CA VAL A 52 0.47 44.70 24.77
C VAL A 52 -0.15 43.78 23.72
N LEU A 53 -1.05 44.31 22.88
CA LEU A 53 -1.72 43.55 21.83
C LEU A 53 -0.87 43.35 20.57
N GLU A 54 0.04 44.27 20.28
CA GLU A 54 0.87 44.25 19.06
C GLU A 54 2.16 43.44 19.21
N CYS A 55 2.72 43.34 20.42
CA CYS A 55 3.99 42.66 20.66
C CYS A 55 3.82 41.13 20.86
N ARG A 56 4.66 40.34 20.18
CA ARG A 56 4.72 38.87 20.34
C ARG A 56 5.74 38.40 21.38
N ASP A 57 6.67 39.27 21.74
CA ASP A 57 7.72 39.03 22.73
C ASP A 57 7.53 39.95 23.93
N PHE A 58 7.61 39.37 25.13
CA PHE A 58 7.54 40.12 26.37
C PHE A 58 8.66 41.15 26.50
N LYS A 59 9.89 40.85 26.03
CA LYS A 59 11.01 41.83 26.14
C LYS A 59 10.72 43.10 25.35
N GLU A 60 10.19 42.94 24.13
CA GLU A 60 9.78 44.05 23.28
C GLU A 60 8.59 44.82 23.88
N ALA A 61 7.59 44.10 24.40
CA ALA A 61 6.44 44.71 25.07
C ALA A 61 6.88 45.51 26.31
N ALA A 62 7.69 44.91 27.18
CA ALA A 62 8.21 45.51 28.40
C ALA A 62 9.05 46.76 28.11
N GLN A 63 9.89 46.72 27.08
CA GLN A 63 10.69 47.87 26.64
C GLN A 63 9.81 49.03 26.17
N LYS A 64 8.80 48.76 25.33
CA LYS A 64 7.90 49.82 24.83
C LYS A 64 7.00 50.37 25.93
N ILE A 65 6.44 49.50 26.79
CA ILE A 65 5.64 49.89 27.96
C ILE A 65 6.47 50.76 28.91
N PHE A 66 7.74 50.37 29.14
CA PHE A 66 8.69 51.16 29.91
C PHE A 66 8.92 52.54 29.29
N CYS A 67 9.31 52.61 28.01
CA CYS A 67 9.60 53.89 27.35
C CYS A 67 8.38 54.82 27.36
N ASN A 68 7.18 54.27 27.14
CA ASN A 68 5.94 55.04 27.22
C ASN A 68 5.68 55.54 28.64
N CYS A 69 5.89 54.68 29.65
CA CYS A 69 5.77 55.05 31.06
C CYS A 69 6.74 56.18 31.43
N ALA A 70 8.03 56.00 31.16
CA ALA A 70 9.09 56.98 31.47
C ALA A 70 8.83 58.34 30.80
N ASN A 71 8.47 58.35 29.52
CA ASN A 71 8.13 59.57 28.79
C ASN A 71 6.87 60.26 29.35
N THR A 72 5.88 59.48 29.78
CA THR A 72 4.61 60.02 30.31
C THR A 72 4.81 60.69 31.66
N VAL A 73 5.62 60.10 32.55
CA VAL A 73 5.89 60.68 33.89
C VAL A 73 7.05 61.67 33.91
N GLY A 74 7.86 61.73 32.85
CA GLY A 74 9.02 62.63 32.75
C GLY A 74 10.25 62.15 33.51
N ALA A 75 10.41 60.83 33.66
CA ALA A 75 11.63 60.23 34.20
C ALA A 75 12.76 60.31 33.17
N THR A 76 14.01 60.42 33.63
CA THR A 76 15.18 60.54 32.73
C THR A 76 15.95 59.23 32.57
N ARG A 77 15.77 58.30 33.50
CA ARG A 77 16.37 56.95 33.45
C ARG A 77 15.42 55.94 34.08
N GLY A 78 15.57 54.67 33.72
CA GLY A 78 14.87 53.58 34.39
C GLY A 78 15.26 52.18 33.94
N TYR A 79 14.59 51.19 34.53
CA TYR A 79 14.83 49.77 34.29
C TYR A 79 13.55 48.93 34.41
N VAL A 80 13.57 47.75 33.79
CA VAL A 80 12.59 46.68 34.04
C VAL A 80 13.31 45.43 34.52
N ALA A 81 12.91 44.90 35.66
CA ALA A 81 13.47 43.69 36.25
C ALA A 81 12.36 42.67 36.55
N LEU A 82 12.62 41.40 36.24
CA LEU A 82 11.77 40.29 36.67
C LEU A 82 12.34 39.63 37.91
N PHE A 83 11.46 39.22 38.81
CA PHE A 83 11.85 38.39 39.95
C PHE A 83 11.84 36.91 39.53
N SER A 84 12.98 36.24 39.71
CA SER A 84 13.14 34.79 39.53
C SER A 84 13.17 34.09 40.88
N GLU A 85 12.73 32.83 40.94
CA GLU A 85 12.83 31.97 42.12
C GLU A 85 14.29 31.56 42.43
N ASP A 86 15.16 31.49 41.41
CA ASP A 86 16.56 31.02 41.52
C ASP A 86 17.60 32.12 41.82
N GLU A 87 17.20 33.17 42.53
CA GLU A 87 18.04 34.30 42.99
C GLU A 87 18.73 35.19 41.92
N ALA A 88 18.76 34.81 40.65
CA ALA A 88 19.28 35.63 39.55
C ALA A 88 18.15 36.48 38.93
N ASP A 89 18.15 37.79 39.18
CA ASP A 89 17.23 38.72 38.51
C ASP A 89 17.53 38.76 37.00
N GLU A 90 16.52 38.57 36.16
CA GLU A 90 16.64 38.87 34.73
C GLU A 90 16.32 40.37 34.54
N ILE A 91 17.37 41.19 34.44
CA ILE A 91 17.23 42.59 34.02
C ILE A 91 16.92 42.56 32.52
N LEU A 92 15.68 42.89 32.17
CA LEU A 92 15.20 42.79 30.80
C LEU A 92 15.56 44.01 29.97
N PHE A 93 15.57 45.20 30.58
CA PHE A 93 15.81 46.44 29.86
C PHE A 93 16.42 47.54 30.74
N LEU A 94 17.37 48.27 30.14
CA LEU A 94 18.05 49.46 30.69
C LEU A 94 18.13 50.51 29.59
N GLU A 95 17.67 51.73 29.89
CA GLU A 95 17.47 52.81 28.92
C GLU A 95 18.75 53.31 28.22
N GLN A 96 19.95 52.94 28.69
CA GLN A 96 21.24 53.36 28.09
C GLN A 96 22.08 52.27 27.41
N GLY A 97 21.59 51.03 27.27
CA GLY A 97 22.26 49.97 26.48
C GLY A 97 23.65 49.50 26.97
N LYS A 98 24.25 50.14 27.99
CA LYS A 98 25.36 49.63 28.79
C LYS A 98 24.90 49.49 30.24
N LEU A 99 25.29 48.39 30.89
CA LEU A 99 25.09 48.20 32.32
C LEU A 99 25.89 49.29 33.06
N ASP A 100 25.24 50.39 33.42
CA ASP A 100 25.78 51.32 34.41
C ASP A 100 25.88 50.56 35.75
N SER A 101 27.09 50.53 36.32
CA SER A 101 27.35 49.92 37.62
C SER A 101 26.43 50.46 38.71
N ASP A 102 25.98 51.71 38.58
CA ASP A 102 25.18 52.38 39.62
C ASP A 102 23.72 51.93 39.54
N MET A 103 23.16 51.76 38.34
CA MET A 103 21.81 51.18 38.16
C MET A 103 21.75 49.71 38.58
N LEU A 104 22.80 48.93 38.29
CA LEU A 104 22.90 47.54 38.76
C LEU A 104 22.85 47.42 40.29
N VAL A 105 23.58 48.32 40.96
CA VAL A 105 23.62 48.39 42.41
C VAL A 105 22.25 48.80 42.97
N LEU A 106 21.57 49.75 42.35
CA LEU A 106 20.20 50.16 42.71
C LEU A 106 19.22 48.99 42.61
N ILE A 107 19.23 48.28 41.48
CA ILE A 107 18.35 47.12 41.22
C ILE A 107 18.59 46.05 42.28
N ARG A 108 19.85 45.70 42.54
CA ARG A 108 20.21 44.66 43.52
C ARG A 108 19.91 45.06 44.96
N GLY A 109 20.17 46.31 45.34
CA GLY A 109 19.98 46.78 46.71
C GLY A 109 18.50 46.94 47.08
N LEU A 110 17.66 47.40 46.14
CA LEU A 110 16.21 47.55 46.39
C LEU A 110 15.42 46.25 46.21
N ARG A 111 16.03 45.18 45.68
CA ARG A 111 15.40 43.89 45.34
C ARG A 111 14.48 43.32 46.43
N GLN A 112 15.00 43.15 47.64
CA GLN A 112 14.27 42.52 48.76
C GLN A 112 13.08 43.34 49.25
N GLU A 113 13.09 44.63 48.99
CA GLU A 113 12.00 45.52 49.37
C GLU A 113 11.00 45.67 48.23
N ALA A 114 11.51 45.74 46.99
CA ALA A 114 10.74 45.80 45.75
C ALA A 114 9.81 44.60 45.55
N CYS A 115 10.24 43.39 45.93
CA CYS A 115 9.39 42.19 45.83
C CYS A 115 8.23 42.16 46.84
N LYS A 116 8.26 43.01 47.88
CA LYS A 116 7.21 43.14 48.90
C LYS A 116 6.22 44.25 48.61
N LEU A 117 6.48 45.06 47.58
CA LEU A 117 5.60 46.15 47.19
C LEU A 117 4.32 45.61 46.56
N THR A 118 3.19 46.09 47.03
CA THR A 118 1.87 45.82 46.44
C THR A 118 1.30 47.03 45.69
N GLU A 119 1.93 48.20 45.85
CA GLU A 119 1.50 49.47 45.27
C GLU A 119 2.72 50.24 44.73
N THR A 120 2.48 51.19 43.84
CA THR A 120 3.53 52.07 43.31
C THR A 120 4.00 53.03 44.40
N VAL A 121 5.31 53.13 44.62
CA VAL A 121 5.91 53.99 45.66
C VAL A 121 6.99 54.87 45.03
N TYR A 122 7.04 56.14 45.42
CA TYR A 122 8.11 57.05 45.04
C TYR A 122 8.75 57.72 46.26
N GLU A 123 10.02 58.13 46.09
CA GLU A 123 10.82 58.84 47.08
C GLU A 123 11.54 59.99 46.38
N ASN A 124 11.30 61.22 46.85
CA ASN A 124 11.83 62.43 46.23
C ASN A 124 13.11 62.95 46.89
N ASP A 125 13.42 62.46 48.09
CA ASP A 125 14.70 62.66 48.77
C ASP A 125 15.37 61.30 49.00
N PHE A 126 15.78 60.68 47.89
CA PHE A 126 16.30 59.31 47.92
C PHE A 126 17.55 59.20 48.80
N LEU A 127 18.43 60.21 48.78
CA LEU A 127 19.69 60.26 49.53
C LEU A 127 19.52 60.24 51.06
N ASN A 128 18.37 60.72 51.58
CA ASN A 128 18.06 60.68 53.01
C ASN A 128 17.01 59.61 53.37
N SER A 129 16.62 58.79 52.41
CA SER A 129 15.56 57.80 52.59
C SER A 129 16.00 56.57 53.37
N LYS A 130 15.01 55.83 53.88
CA LYS A 130 15.21 54.51 54.49
C LYS A 130 15.81 53.47 53.52
N TRP A 131 15.85 53.77 52.22
CA TRP A 131 16.34 52.89 51.17
C TRP A 131 17.85 53.01 50.93
N MET A 132 18.49 54.11 51.37
CA MET A 132 19.95 54.28 51.26
C MET A 132 20.76 53.25 52.05
N LYS A 133 20.19 52.64 53.09
CA LYS A 133 20.84 51.54 53.83
C LYS A 133 21.16 50.31 52.97
N TYR A 134 20.55 50.21 51.79
CA TYR A 134 20.79 49.14 50.82
C TYR A 134 21.72 49.57 49.67
N MET A 135 22.18 50.83 49.66
CA MET A 135 23.01 51.43 48.62
C MET A 135 24.45 51.65 49.14
N PRO A 136 25.47 51.67 48.26
CA PRO A 136 26.83 52.05 48.62
C PRO A 136 26.93 53.56 48.89
N GLU A 137 27.87 53.96 49.76
CA GLU A 137 28.16 55.36 50.12
C GLU A 137 28.85 56.13 48.98
N ARG A 138 28.12 56.39 47.89
CA ARG A 138 28.56 57.21 46.75
C ARG A 138 27.36 57.90 46.11
N ASP A 139 27.60 59.02 45.44
CA ASP A 139 26.57 59.71 44.66
C ASP A 139 26.14 58.83 43.46
N MET A 140 24.83 58.57 43.36
CA MET A 140 24.23 57.72 42.34
C MET A 140 23.71 58.53 41.12
N GLY A 141 23.81 59.87 41.17
CA GLY A 141 23.47 60.76 40.07
C GLY A 141 21.96 60.98 39.85
N PHE A 142 21.14 60.74 40.86
CA PHE A 142 19.70 61.06 40.87
C PHE A 142 19.20 61.29 42.31
N ASP A 143 18.24 62.18 42.46
CA ASP A 143 17.69 62.56 43.77
C ASP A 143 16.36 61.86 44.10
N ASN A 144 15.69 61.30 43.09
CA ASN A 144 14.37 60.71 43.23
C ASN A 144 14.21 59.39 42.46
N VAL A 145 13.37 58.52 43.00
CA VAL A 145 13.09 57.18 42.48
C VAL A 145 11.60 56.85 42.61
N MET A 146 11.07 56.12 41.64
CA MET A 146 9.75 55.53 41.67
C MET A 146 9.84 54.05 41.30
N LEU A 147 9.14 53.22 42.06
CA LEU A 147 9.10 51.78 41.94
C LEU A 147 7.65 51.35 41.67
N VAL A 148 7.44 50.70 40.53
CA VAL A 148 6.12 50.33 40.02
C VAL A 148 6.04 48.80 39.94
N PRO A 149 5.33 48.13 40.85
CA PRO A 149 5.28 46.66 40.86
C PRO A 149 4.41 46.12 39.71
N MET A 150 4.86 45.03 39.08
CA MET A 150 4.10 44.26 38.09
C MET A 150 3.40 43.10 38.78
N MET A 151 2.11 43.25 39.08
CA MET A 151 1.36 42.31 39.93
C MET A 151 0.74 41.17 39.14
N ILE A 152 1.08 39.92 39.48
CA ILE A 152 0.44 38.70 38.97
C ILE A 152 -0.09 37.89 40.15
N GLN A 153 -1.40 37.61 40.17
CA GLN A 153 -2.06 36.83 41.23
C GLN A 153 -1.77 37.31 42.66
N GLY A 154 -1.64 38.62 42.86
CA GLY A 154 -1.39 39.23 44.17
C GLY A 154 0.07 39.31 44.60
N ASN A 155 1.01 38.79 43.81
CA ASN A 155 2.44 38.88 44.06
C ASN A 155 3.12 39.78 43.00
N ALA A 156 4.14 40.52 43.40
CA ALA A 156 4.98 41.25 42.46
C ALA A 156 5.82 40.23 41.66
N ALA A 157 5.58 40.11 40.36
CA ALA A 157 6.34 39.25 39.45
C ALA A 157 7.58 39.96 38.85
N GLY A 158 7.64 41.28 39.01
CA GLY A 158 8.77 42.12 38.66
C GLY A 158 8.48 43.58 38.98
N ILE A 159 9.37 44.48 38.57
CA ILE A 159 9.25 45.91 38.84
C ILE A 159 9.72 46.78 37.67
N ILE A 160 9.08 47.93 37.53
CA ILE A 160 9.54 49.03 36.68
C ILE A 160 10.11 50.11 37.61
N GLY A 161 11.40 50.37 37.49
CA GLY A 161 12.09 51.42 38.24
C GLY A 161 12.31 52.65 37.38
N LEU A 162 11.98 53.82 37.91
CA LEU A 162 12.07 55.12 37.23
C LEU A 162 12.82 56.09 38.14
N VAL A 163 13.76 56.88 37.60
CA VAL A 163 14.57 57.83 38.39
C VAL A 163 14.80 59.14 37.65
N GLY A 164 15.13 60.18 38.42
CA GLY A 164 15.66 61.44 37.89
C GLY A 164 14.64 62.34 37.21
N LYS A 165 13.40 62.39 37.73
CA LYS A 165 12.38 63.36 37.30
C LYS A 165 12.70 64.75 37.84
N SER A 166 12.75 65.76 36.98
CA SER A 166 12.95 67.15 37.41
C SER A 166 11.75 67.64 38.24
N GLY A 167 11.99 68.02 39.50
CA GLY A 167 10.94 68.48 40.43
C GLY A 167 10.29 67.38 41.28
N GLY A 168 10.72 66.12 41.14
CA GLY A 168 10.20 64.98 41.90
C GLY A 168 8.93 64.36 41.28
N PHE A 169 8.61 63.15 41.72
CA PHE A 169 7.38 62.42 41.41
C PHE A 169 6.23 62.87 42.32
N ASP A 170 5.01 62.79 41.83
CA ASP A 170 3.77 63.05 42.56
C ASP A 170 2.76 61.90 42.46
N ASP A 171 1.63 62.02 43.16
CA ASP A 171 0.58 60.99 43.17
C ASP A 171 -0.09 60.77 41.81
N ASN A 172 0.02 61.72 40.88
CA ASN A 172 -0.48 61.55 39.52
C ASN A 172 0.48 60.67 38.71
N ASP A 173 1.78 60.91 38.84
CA ASP A 173 2.80 60.05 38.23
C ASP A 173 2.69 58.62 38.70
N ALA A 174 2.53 58.42 40.02
CA ALA A 174 2.37 57.09 40.61
C ALA A 174 1.15 56.36 40.04
N ARG A 175 0.02 57.06 39.89
CA ARG A 175 -1.21 56.50 39.29
C ARG A 175 -1.00 56.10 37.82
N LEU A 176 -0.39 56.97 37.02
CA LEU A 176 -0.13 56.68 35.61
C LEU A 176 0.84 55.51 35.44
N ALA A 177 1.93 55.52 36.21
CA ALA A 177 2.92 54.47 36.19
C ALA A 177 2.34 53.11 36.62
N SER A 178 1.46 53.11 37.64
CA SER A 178 0.75 51.90 38.07
C SER A 178 -0.05 51.24 36.93
N GLY A 179 -0.72 52.03 36.08
CA GLY A 179 -1.44 51.51 34.92
C GLY A 179 -0.52 50.83 33.90
N PHE A 180 0.68 51.38 33.67
CA PHE A 180 1.69 50.71 32.84
C PHE A 180 2.24 49.43 33.50
N GLY A 181 2.37 49.41 34.84
CA GLY A 181 2.72 48.23 35.61
C GLY A 181 1.74 47.07 35.45
N GLU A 182 0.43 47.37 35.44
CA GLU A 182 -0.63 46.38 35.17
C GLU A 182 -0.54 45.81 33.74
N PHE A 183 -0.33 46.66 32.73
CA PHE A 183 -0.16 46.20 31.34
C PHE A 183 1.07 45.32 31.16
N ALA A 184 2.18 45.67 31.79
CA ALA A 184 3.38 44.85 31.78
C ALA A 184 3.13 43.49 32.48
N ALA A 185 2.38 43.47 33.58
CA ALA A 185 2.01 42.23 34.27
C ALA A 185 1.11 41.32 33.42
N ILE A 186 0.13 41.89 32.70
CA ILE A 186 -0.73 41.14 31.76
C ILE A 186 0.10 40.53 30.64
N SER A 187 1.00 41.31 30.04
CA SER A 187 1.89 40.83 28.96
C SER A 187 2.80 39.70 29.44
N LEU A 188 3.33 39.80 30.66
CA LEU A 188 4.16 38.76 31.28
C LEU A 188 3.37 37.48 31.54
N GLY A 189 2.15 37.60 32.09
CA GLY A 189 1.25 36.47 32.32
C GLY A 189 0.88 35.73 31.04
N ASN A 190 0.53 36.48 29.98
CA ASN A 190 0.25 35.89 28.66
C ASN A 190 1.45 35.15 28.10
N SER A 191 2.66 35.72 28.18
CA SER A 191 3.87 35.06 27.69
C SER A 191 4.21 33.78 28.45
N ARG A 192 4.00 33.75 29.79
CA ARG A 192 4.20 32.53 30.60
C ARG A 192 3.20 31.44 30.21
N ASN A 193 1.91 31.77 30.15
CA ASN A 193 0.85 30.83 29.76
C ASN A 193 1.08 30.25 28.35
N LEU A 194 1.51 31.09 27.39
CA LEU A 194 1.75 30.66 26.02
C LEU A 194 2.95 29.71 25.93
N LYS A 195 3.99 29.94 26.74
CA LYS A 195 5.16 29.07 26.85
C LYS A 195 4.80 27.74 27.52
N GLU A 196 4.05 27.76 28.62
CA GLU A 196 3.54 26.55 29.29
C GLU A 196 2.67 25.72 28.34
N LEU A 197 1.78 26.36 27.59
CA LEU A 197 0.93 25.69 26.59
C LEU A 197 1.77 25.06 25.47
N GLN A 198 2.79 25.75 24.98
CA GLN A 198 3.71 25.23 23.96
C GLN A 198 4.54 24.05 24.48
N GLU A 199 5.04 24.12 25.71
CA GLU A 199 5.78 23.03 26.36
C GLU A 199 4.89 21.82 26.62
N ALA A 200 3.67 22.04 27.12
CA ALA A 200 2.67 20.98 27.30
C ALA A 200 2.31 20.31 25.96
N LYS A 201 2.12 21.11 24.90
CA LYS A 201 1.87 20.60 23.54
C LYS A 201 3.05 19.78 23.02
N LYS A 202 4.28 20.29 23.14
CA LYS A 202 5.51 19.56 22.74
C LYS A 202 5.64 18.23 23.48
N THR A 203 5.35 18.24 24.78
CA THR A 203 5.41 17.04 25.62
C THR A 203 4.36 16.02 25.19
N ALA A 204 3.14 16.46 24.91
CA ALA A 204 2.07 15.59 24.38
C ALA A 204 2.42 15.01 23.00
N GLU A 205 2.95 15.83 22.08
CA GLU A 205 3.38 15.38 20.75
C GLU A 205 4.56 14.40 20.83
N ALA A 206 5.54 14.66 21.69
CA ALA A 206 6.66 13.76 21.93
C ALA A 206 6.20 12.42 22.52
N ALA A 207 5.28 12.44 23.49
CA ALA A 207 4.69 11.23 24.06
C ALA A 207 3.93 10.42 23.00
N ASN A 208 3.18 11.07 22.11
CA ASN A 208 2.43 10.39 21.06
C ASN A 208 3.34 9.80 19.97
N LYS A 209 4.43 10.51 19.64
CA LYS A 209 5.49 10.00 18.74
C LYS A 209 6.20 8.79 19.34
N ALA A 210 6.61 8.86 20.61
CA ALA A 210 7.24 7.75 21.32
C ALA A 210 6.31 6.53 21.42
N LYS A 211 5.02 6.74 21.71
CA LYS A 211 4.00 5.68 21.70
C LYS A 211 3.90 5.01 20.32
N SER A 212 3.93 5.78 19.24
CA SER A 212 3.85 5.27 17.87
C SER A 212 5.09 4.47 17.47
N GLU A 213 6.29 4.98 17.81
CA GLU A 213 7.57 4.30 17.58
C GLU A 213 7.68 3.02 18.40
N PHE A 214 7.25 3.03 19.67
CA PHE A 214 7.19 1.83 20.50
C PHE A 214 6.31 0.76 19.89
N LEU A 215 5.11 1.11 19.40
CA LEU A 215 4.21 0.14 18.78
C LEU A 215 4.75 -0.39 17.45
N ALA A 216 5.41 0.45 16.65
CA ALA A 216 6.09 0.01 15.42
C ALA A 216 7.19 -1.01 15.72
N ASN A 217 8.06 -0.74 16.70
CA ASN A 217 9.14 -1.64 17.08
C ASN A 217 8.62 -2.93 17.71
N MET A 218 7.64 -2.84 18.61
CA MET A 218 6.97 -4.01 19.20
C MET A 218 6.30 -4.88 18.13
N SER A 219 5.75 -4.28 17.08
CA SER A 219 5.23 -5.08 15.97
C SER A 219 6.30 -5.90 15.30
N HIS A 220 7.48 -5.34 15.06
CA HIS A 220 8.58 -6.10 14.46
C HIS A 220 9.05 -7.22 15.39
N GLU A 221 9.20 -6.94 16.69
CA GLU A 221 9.63 -7.93 17.69
C GLU A 221 8.61 -9.04 17.94
N ILE A 222 7.30 -8.78 17.78
CA ILE A 222 6.26 -9.82 17.89
C ILE A 222 6.07 -10.54 16.55
N ARG A 223 6.23 -9.87 15.41
CA ARG A 223 6.04 -10.48 14.08
C ARG A 223 7.06 -11.58 13.82
N THR A 224 8.32 -11.37 14.17
CA THR A 224 9.41 -12.33 13.97
C THR A 224 9.15 -13.69 14.62
N PRO A 225 8.88 -13.81 15.94
CA PRO A 225 8.57 -15.09 16.56
C PRO A 225 7.24 -15.67 16.08
N MET A 226 6.25 -14.85 15.72
CA MET A 226 4.97 -15.35 15.20
C MET A 226 5.09 -15.95 13.80
N ASN A 227 5.86 -15.33 12.91
CA ASN A 227 6.18 -15.88 11.61
C ASN A 227 6.98 -17.17 11.71
N ALA A 228 7.85 -17.29 12.72
CA ALA A 228 8.54 -18.55 13.02
C ALA A 228 7.57 -19.64 13.48
N ILE A 229 6.65 -19.35 14.41
CA ILE A 229 5.62 -20.31 14.87
C ILE A 229 4.70 -20.76 13.71
N ILE A 230 4.31 -19.84 12.82
CA ILE A 230 3.50 -20.17 11.64
C ILE A 230 4.32 -21.03 10.67
N GLY A 231 5.57 -20.64 10.39
CA GLY A 231 6.48 -21.40 9.53
C GLY A 231 6.70 -22.81 10.04
N MET A 232 7.05 -22.99 11.32
CA MET A 232 7.18 -24.31 11.93
C MET A 232 5.85 -25.08 11.95
N GLY A 233 4.72 -24.40 12.14
CA GLY A 233 3.40 -25.03 12.04
C GLY A 233 3.08 -25.54 10.63
N ASP A 234 3.44 -24.77 9.60
CA ASP A 234 3.29 -25.14 8.19
C ASP A 234 4.20 -26.33 7.84
N LEU A 235 5.48 -26.29 8.25
CA LEU A 235 6.43 -27.38 8.07
C LEU A 235 5.98 -28.69 8.73
N ILE A 236 5.43 -28.64 9.96
CA ILE A 236 4.96 -29.86 10.62
C ILE A 236 3.68 -30.38 9.93
N LEU A 237 2.81 -29.52 9.41
CA LEU A 237 1.58 -29.93 8.69
C LEU A 237 1.86 -30.73 7.40
N GLU A 238 3.06 -30.59 6.83
CA GLU A 238 3.56 -31.30 5.65
C GLU A 238 4.17 -32.67 5.99
N THR A 239 4.30 -33.02 7.27
CA THR A 239 4.77 -34.34 7.72
C THR A 239 3.62 -35.35 7.90
N ASP A 240 3.97 -36.63 8.09
CA ASP A 240 3.00 -37.67 8.44
C ASP A 240 2.43 -37.45 9.85
N LEU A 241 1.22 -36.88 9.90
CA LEU A 241 0.53 -36.55 11.13
C LEU A 241 -0.72 -37.40 11.31
N SER A 242 -0.95 -37.85 12.55
CA SER A 242 -2.27 -38.35 12.93
C SER A 242 -3.32 -37.23 12.81
N ALA A 243 -4.58 -37.60 12.56
CA ALA A 243 -5.71 -36.66 12.47
C ALA A 243 -5.80 -35.73 13.69
N LYS A 244 -5.41 -36.20 14.88
CA LYS A 244 -5.38 -35.43 16.12
C LYS A 244 -4.25 -34.39 16.14
N GLN A 245 -3.05 -34.74 15.67
CA GLN A 245 -1.90 -33.81 15.56
C GLN A 245 -2.14 -32.74 14.50
N ARG A 246 -2.64 -33.13 13.31
CA ARG A 246 -3.01 -32.19 12.24
C ARG A 246 -4.07 -31.18 12.70
N LYS A 247 -5.03 -31.61 13.52
CA LYS A 247 -6.02 -30.73 14.15
C LYS A 247 -5.38 -29.75 15.14
N TYR A 248 -4.46 -30.17 15.99
CA TYR A 248 -3.76 -29.27 16.93
C TYR A 248 -2.88 -28.25 16.21
N LEU A 249 -2.14 -28.66 15.19
CA LEU A 249 -1.31 -27.76 14.39
C LEU A 249 -2.13 -26.75 13.58
N SER A 250 -3.25 -27.19 12.99
CA SER A 250 -4.18 -26.27 12.32
C SER A 250 -4.72 -25.22 13.31
N LEU A 251 -4.96 -25.60 14.56
CA LEU A 251 -5.41 -24.69 15.61
C LEU A 251 -4.31 -23.68 16.00
N ILE A 252 -3.08 -24.14 16.21
CA ILE A 252 -1.91 -23.28 16.49
C ILE A 252 -1.70 -22.30 15.34
N ARG A 253 -1.68 -22.78 14.09
CA ARG A 253 -1.52 -21.94 12.90
C ARG A 253 -2.61 -20.88 12.78
N SER A 254 -3.88 -21.24 12.97
CA SER A 254 -4.98 -20.27 12.91
C SER A 254 -4.88 -19.23 14.03
N SER A 255 -4.44 -19.65 15.23
CA SER A 255 -4.25 -18.76 16.38
C SER A 255 -3.11 -17.77 16.15
N SER A 256 -2.02 -18.24 15.53
CA SER A 256 -0.86 -17.41 15.22
C SER A 256 -1.14 -16.39 14.12
N ARG A 257 -1.85 -16.79 13.05
CA ARG A 257 -2.31 -15.86 12.01
C ARG A 257 -3.31 -14.84 12.56
N SER A 258 -4.21 -15.28 13.45
CA SER A 258 -5.13 -14.38 14.14
C SER A 258 -4.35 -13.32 14.91
N LEU A 259 -3.36 -13.71 15.72
CA LEU A 259 -2.54 -12.76 16.51
C LEU A 259 -1.75 -11.77 15.64
N LEU A 260 -1.23 -12.19 14.49
CA LEU A 260 -0.62 -11.24 13.53
C LEU A 260 -1.64 -10.26 12.95
N GLY A 261 -2.86 -10.71 12.69
CA GLY A 261 -3.97 -9.82 12.33
C GLY A 261 -4.23 -8.78 13.43
N ILE A 262 -4.32 -9.21 14.69
CA ILE A 262 -4.49 -8.33 15.86
C ILE A 262 -3.38 -7.26 15.92
N LEU A 263 -2.16 -7.68 15.70
CA LEU A 263 -0.99 -6.81 15.75
C LEU A 263 -1.02 -5.76 14.64
N ASN A 264 -1.35 -6.19 13.41
CA ASN A 264 -1.51 -5.28 12.28
C ASN A 264 -2.66 -4.30 12.52
N ASP A 265 -3.78 -4.75 13.10
CA ASP A 265 -4.90 -3.88 13.49
C ASP A 265 -4.44 -2.79 14.47
N ILE A 266 -3.66 -3.14 15.50
CA ILE A 266 -3.13 -2.18 16.49
C ILE A 266 -2.21 -1.15 15.82
N LEU A 267 -1.37 -1.59 14.89
CA LEU A 267 -0.49 -0.70 14.13
C LEU A 267 -1.25 0.25 13.21
N ASP A 268 -2.19 -0.29 12.43
CA ASP A 268 -3.03 0.50 11.53
C ASP A 268 -3.81 1.54 12.35
N PHE A 269 -4.40 1.14 13.47
CA PHE A 269 -5.05 2.05 14.41
C PHE A 269 -4.10 3.18 14.85
N SER A 270 -2.86 2.86 15.20
CA SER A 270 -1.86 3.83 15.66
C SER A 270 -1.39 4.77 14.55
N LYS A 271 -1.21 4.26 13.33
CA LYS A 271 -0.85 5.08 12.15
C LYS A 271 -1.95 6.06 11.79
N ILE A 272 -3.21 5.61 11.85
CA ILE A 272 -4.37 6.48 11.62
C ILE A 272 -4.47 7.56 12.70
N GLU A 273 -4.26 7.20 13.97
CA GLU A 273 -4.31 8.16 15.10
C GLU A 273 -3.21 9.23 15.03
N ALA A 274 -2.07 8.87 14.45
CA ALA A 274 -0.95 9.78 14.19
C ALA A 274 -1.10 10.59 12.89
N GLY A 275 -2.15 10.38 12.10
CA GLY A 275 -2.36 11.04 10.81
C GLY A 275 -1.32 10.68 9.73
N LYS A 276 -0.65 9.53 9.85
CA LYS A 276 0.45 9.08 8.97
C LYS A 276 0.01 8.05 7.92
N LEU A 277 -1.29 7.90 7.68
CA LEU A 277 -1.82 6.93 6.72
C LEU A 277 -2.20 7.66 5.43
N ASP A 278 -1.42 7.43 4.38
CA ASP A 278 -1.64 8.03 3.06
C ASP A 278 -2.62 7.19 2.24
N PHE A 279 -3.54 7.86 1.54
CA PHE A 279 -4.50 7.27 0.61
C PHE A 279 -3.94 7.29 -0.81
N GLU A 280 -4.12 6.19 -1.53
CA GLU A 280 -3.80 6.14 -2.95
C GLU A 280 -5.02 6.53 -3.80
N LEU A 281 -4.77 7.26 -4.88
CA LEU A 281 -5.78 7.55 -5.90
C LEU A 281 -5.39 6.83 -7.19
N VAL A 282 -5.78 5.56 -7.28
CA VAL A 282 -5.52 4.72 -8.45
C VAL A 282 -6.82 4.39 -9.17
N PRO A 283 -6.81 4.32 -10.52
CA PRO A 283 -7.95 3.83 -11.26
C PRO A 283 -8.11 2.32 -11.02
N PHE A 284 -9.32 1.86 -10.75
CA PHE A 284 -9.66 0.45 -10.63
C PHE A 284 -11.04 0.16 -11.21
N MET A 285 -11.25 -1.09 -11.62
CA MET A 285 -12.55 -1.59 -12.06
C MET A 285 -13.27 -2.19 -10.86
N LEU A 286 -14.47 -1.69 -10.54
CA LEU A 286 -15.24 -2.16 -9.38
C LEU A 286 -15.50 -3.67 -9.46
N GLU A 287 -15.77 -4.15 -10.66
CA GLU A 287 -16.06 -5.54 -10.96
C GLU A 287 -14.90 -6.49 -10.58
N GLU A 288 -13.71 -6.24 -11.12
CA GLU A 288 -12.49 -6.99 -10.80
C GLU A 288 -12.20 -6.95 -9.31
N PHE A 289 -12.37 -5.77 -8.71
CA PHE A 289 -12.19 -5.57 -7.28
C PHE A 289 -13.15 -6.43 -6.44
N LEU A 290 -14.44 -6.48 -6.78
CA LEU A 290 -15.43 -7.29 -6.05
C LEU A 290 -15.16 -8.79 -6.21
N SER A 291 -14.74 -9.23 -7.39
CA SER A 291 -14.30 -10.63 -7.60
C SER A 291 -13.17 -10.99 -6.65
N GLU A 292 -12.14 -10.15 -6.54
CA GLU A 292 -11.02 -10.41 -5.63
C GLU A 292 -11.44 -10.35 -4.15
N VAL A 293 -12.42 -9.50 -3.78
CA VAL A 293 -12.98 -9.49 -2.43
C VAL A 293 -13.69 -10.81 -2.15
N ALA A 294 -14.51 -11.30 -3.08
CA ALA A 294 -15.24 -12.56 -2.96
C ALA A 294 -14.31 -13.78 -2.84
N ASP A 295 -13.18 -13.80 -3.57
CA ASP A 295 -12.20 -14.88 -3.54
C ASP A 295 -11.63 -15.14 -2.12
N ASN A 296 -11.52 -14.09 -1.28
CA ASN A 296 -11.09 -14.24 0.11
C ASN A 296 -12.02 -15.14 0.94
N PHE A 297 -13.28 -15.28 0.52
CA PHE A 297 -14.32 -16.02 1.23
C PHE A 297 -14.67 -17.35 0.58
N ARG A 298 -14.05 -17.72 -0.55
CA ARG A 298 -14.34 -18.96 -1.29
C ARG A 298 -14.29 -20.19 -0.38
N ASN A 299 -13.23 -20.35 0.42
CA ASN A 299 -13.13 -21.48 1.36
C ASN A 299 -14.19 -21.47 2.46
N MET A 300 -14.65 -20.29 2.90
CA MET A 300 -15.70 -20.17 3.91
C MET A 300 -17.07 -20.53 3.34
N VAL A 301 -17.37 -20.12 2.10
CA VAL A 301 -18.57 -20.54 1.35
C VAL A 301 -18.59 -22.05 1.14
N LEU A 302 -17.42 -22.68 0.92
CA LEU A 302 -17.31 -24.14 0.78
C LEU A 302 -17.54 -24.88 2.11
N GLN A 303 -17.04 -24.34 3.23
CA GLN A 303 -17.08 -25.01 4.54
C GLN A 303 -18.38 -24.75 5.31
N LYS A 304 -18.90 -23.54 5.22
CA LYS A 304 -20.15 -23.12 5.85
C LYS A 304 -21.19 -23.06 4.74
N ARG A 305 -22.35 -23.71 4.93
CA ARG A 305 -23.49 -23.66 4.00
C ARG A 305 -24.14 -22.26 4.02
N ILE A 306 -23.38 -21.26 3.64
CA ILE A 306 -23.72 -19.84 3.65
C ILE A 306 -23.37 -19.31 2.27
N GLU A 307 -24.35 -18.72 1.59
CA GLU A 307 -24.12 -18.09 0.29
C GLU A 307 -23.58 -16.66 0.46
N LEU A 308 -22.67 -16.26 -0.42
CA LEU A 308 -22.26 -14.87 -0.58
C LEU A 308 -22.90 -14.32 -1.85
N ILE A 309 -23.61 -13.21 -1.74
CA ILE A 309 -24.41 -12.59 -2.79
C ILE A 309 -23.87 -11.18 -3.05
N LEU A 310 -23.69 -10.81 -4.32
CA LEU A 310 -23.33 -9.44 -4.72
C LEU A 310 -24.54 -8.81 -5.40
N ASP A 311 -25.02 -7.69 -4.85
CA ASP A 311 -26.19 -6.94 -5.31
C ASP A 311 -25.75 -5.53 -5.71
N VAL A 312 -25.33 -5.36 -6.96
CA VAL A 312 -24.80 -4.08 -7.47
C VAL A 312 -25.86 -3.40 -8.33
N ALA A 313 -26.26 -2.18 -7.95
CA ALA A 313 -27.27 -1.44 -8.69
C ALA A 313 -26.77 -1.03 -10.10
N PRO A 314 -27.66 -0.96 -11.12
CA PRO A 314 -27.25 -0.70 -12.51
C PRO A 314 -26.62 0.67 -12.76
N ASP A 315 -26.89 1.65 -11.89
CA ASP A 315 -26.39 3.02 -11.98
C ASP A 315 -25.00 3.22 -11.37
N VAL A 316 -24.41 2.15 -10.80
CA VAL A 316 -23.08 2.18 -10.20
C VAL A 316 -21.99 2.25 -11.29
N PRO A 317 -21.10 3.26 -11.28
CA PRO A 317 -20.02 3.34 -12.27
C PRO A 317 -19.01 2.20 -12.14
N HIS A 318 -18.65 1.60 -13.28
CA HIS A 318 -17.71 0.48 -13.32
C HIS A 318 -16.24 0.87 -13.10
N SER A 319 -15.83 2.06 -13.52
CA SER A 319 -14.45 2.54 -13.44
C SER A 319 -14.34 3.70 -12.45
N LEU A 320 -13.65 3.43 -11.36
CA LEU A 320 -13.52 4.32 -10.21
C LEU A 320 -12.06 4.72 -10.02
N VAL A 321 -11.83 5.84 -9.36
CA VAL A 321 -10.52 6.30 -8.92
C VAL A 321 -10.57 6.47 -7.40
N GLY A 322 -9.71 5.73 -6.70
CA GLY A 322 -9.65 5.71 -5.24
C GLY A 322 -8.62 4.71 -4.73
N ASP A 323 -8.76 4.29 -3.47
CA ASP A 323 -7.86 3.33 -2.82
C ASP A 323 -8.53 1.96 -2.68
N PRO A 324 -8.32 1.03 -3.64
CA PRO A 324 -8.92 -0.29 -3.58
C PRO A 324 -8.39 -1.12 -2.41
N LEU A 325 -7.15 -0.89 -1.94
CA LEU A 325 -6.59 -1.64 -0.82
C LEU A 325 -7.35 -1.34 0.48
N ARG A 326 -7.62 -0.06 0.76
CA ARG A 326 -8.37 0.35 1.96
C ARG A 326 -9.85 -0.02 1.87
N LEU A 327 -10.45 0.10 0.70
CA LEU A 327 -11.82 -0.38 0.49
C LEU A 327 -11.92 -1.89 0.74
N ARG A 328 -10.95 -2.69 0.24
CA ARG A 328 -10.87 -4.13 0.48
C ARG A 328 -10.82 -4.44 1.97
N GLN A 329 -10.00 -3.71 2.72
CA GLN A 329 -9.83 -3.90 4.17
C GLN A 329 -11.15 -3.71 4.92
N VAL A 330 -11.93 -2.68 4.57
CA VAL A 330 -13.26 -2.44 5.14
C VAL A 330 -14.22 -3.59 4.80
N LEU A 331 -14.32 -3.96 3.51
CA LEU A 331 -15.26 -5.00 3.07
C LEU A 331 -14.91 -6.38 3.62
N VAL A 332 -13.64 -6.78 3.61
CA VAL A 332 -13.18 -8.06 4.15
C VAL A 332 -13.48 -8.15 5.65
N ASN A 333 -13.31 -7.06 6.40
CA ASN A 333 -13.65 -7.06 7.82
C ASN A 333 -15.17 -7.19 8.06
N LEU A 334 -16.00 -6.44 7.34
CA LEU A 334 -17.46 -6.49 7.50
C LEU A 334 -18.03 -7.85 7.06
N ILE A 335 -17.65 -8.35 5.88
CA ILE A 335 -18.06 -9.66 5.36
C ILE A 335 -17.52 -10.80 6.25
N GLY A 336 -16.29 -10.68 6.74
CA GLY A 336 -15.71 -11.64 7.68
C GLY A 336 -16.48 -11.72 9.00
N ASN A 337 -16.96 -10.58 9.52
CA ASN A 337 -17.84 -10.56 10.68
C ASN A 337 -19.20 -11.22 10.35
N ALA A 338 -19.79 -10.94 9.19
CA ALA A 338 -21.01 -11.60 8.75
C ALA A 338 -20.86 -13.14 8.70
N PHE A 339 -19.78 -13.66 8.12
CA PHE A 339 -19.48 -15.10 8.11
C PHE A 339 -19.23 -15.67 9.51
N LYS A 340 -18.69 -14.87 10.43
CA LYS A 340 -18.43 -15.30 11.81
C LYS A 340 -19.72 -15.49 12.60
N PHE A 341 -20.71 -14.63 12.41
CA PHE A 341 -21.94 -14.58 13.20
C PHE A 341 -23.16 -15.21 12.51
N THR A 342 -23.04 -15.57 11.24
CA THR A 342 -24.03 -16.35 10.49
C THR A 342 -23.67 -17.84 10.53
N LYS A 343 -24.67 -18.70 10.77
CA LYS A 343 -24.48 -20.17 10.80
C LYS A 343 -24.95 -20.85 9.52
N GLU A 344 -26.09 -20.39 9.02
CA GLU A 344 -26.76 -20.86 7.81
C GLU A 344 -27.51 -19.67 7.21
N GLY A 345 -27.83 -19.74 5.91
CA GLY A 345 -28.48 -18.66 5.17
C GLY A 345 -27.52 -17.97 4.20
N HIS A 346 -27.53 -16.63 4.16
CA HIS A 346 -26.75 -15.88 3.19
C HIS A 346 -26.19 -14.57 3.76
N ILE A 347 -25.20 -14.06 3.05
CA ILE A 347 -24.57 -12.76 3.27
C ILE A 347 -24.66 -12.02 1.95
N CYS A 348 -25.19 -10.81 1.96
CA CYS A 348 -25.37 -9.99 0.77
C CYS A 348 -24.55 -8.69 0.89
N LEU A 349 -23.70 -8.42 -0.10
CA LEU A 349 -23.07 -7.12 -0.29
C LEU A 349 -23.87 -6.33 -1.31
N ARG A 350 -24.63 -5.35 -0.84
CA ARG A 350 -25.38 -4.41 -1.68
C ARG A 350 -24.58 -3.14 -1.95
N ILE A 351 -24.57 -2.67 -3.19
CA ILE A 351 -23.87 -1.46 -3.63
C ILE A 351 -24.83 -0.59 -4.44
N THR A 352 -24.97 0.66 -4.03
CA THR A 352 -25.78 1.69 -4.73
C THR A 352 -24.95 2.94 -4.95
N ALA A 353 -25.25 3.72 -5.98
CA ALA A 353 -24.52 4.95 -6.29
C ALA A 353 -25.40 6.18 -6.18
N ALA A 354 -24.78 7.31 -5.79
CA ALA A 354 -25.32 8.64 -6.00
C ALA A 354 -24.25 9.48 -6.69
N LEU A 355 -24.57 10.02 -7.86
CA LEU A 355 -23.68 10.89 -8.62
C LEU A 355 -23.73 12.30 -8.02
N GLN A 356 -22.58 12.84 -7.62
CA GLN A 356 -22.45 14.20 -7.08
C GLN A 356 -21.22 14.88 -7.70
N ASP A 357 -21.42 16.00 -8.40
CA ASP A 357 -20.35 16.88 -8.93
C ASP A 357 -19.23 16.15 -9.71
N GLY A 358 -19.58 15.10 -10.47
CA GLY A 358 -18.61 14.30 -11.26
C GLY A 358 -17.89 13.19 -10.48
N ASN A 359 -18.16 13.04 -9.19
CA ASN A 359 -17.77 11.92 -8.35
C ASN A 359 -18.95 10.96 -8.12
N ALA A 360 -18.62 9.71 -7.80
CA ALA A 360 -19.58 8.70 -7.38
C ALA A 360 -19.48 8.51 -5.87
N VAL A 361 -20.56 8.82 -5.15
CA VAL A 361 -20.70 8.43 -3.75
C VAL A 361 -21.37 7.06 -3.73
N LEU A 362 -20.59 6.03 -3.42
CA LEU A 362 -21.09 4.66 -3.35
C LEU A 362 -21.49 4.34 -1.92
N ARG A 363 -22.67 3.75 -1.75
CA ARG A 363 -23.15 3.17 -0.49
C ARG A 363 -23.00 1.67 -0.56
N PHE A 364 -22.22 1.12 0.36
CA PHE A 364 -22.03 -0.31 0.56
C PHE A 364 -22.82 -0.75 1.79
N THR A 365 -23.59 -1.82 1.65
CA THR A 365 -24.35 -2.42 2.75
C THR A 365 -24.06 -3.92 2.81
N VAL A 366 -23.49 -4.40 3.91
CA VAL A 366 -23.28 -5.82 4.18
C VAL A 366 -24.43 -6.32 5.04
N LEU A 367 -25.29 -7.15 4.47
CA LEU A 367 -26.42 -7.79 5.15
C LEU A 367 -26.06 -9.24 5.49
N ASP A 368 -26.43 -9.69 6.69
CA ASP A 368 -26.26 -11.05 7.15
C ASP A 368 -27.55 -11.59 7.76
N THR A 369 -27.85 -12.88 7.60
CA THR A 369 -29.00 -13.56 8.25
C THR A 369 -28.62 -14.21 9.58
N GLY A 370 -27.62 -13.66 10.27
CA GLY A 370 -27.05 -14.23 11.49
C GLY A 370 -27.85 -13.96 12.76
N ILE A 371 -27.18 -14.06 13.90
CA ILE A 371 -27.82 -13.95 15.23
C ILE A 371 -28.38 -12.57 15.56
N GLY A 372 -28.03 -11.54 14.78
CA GLY A 372 -28.36 -10.15 15.07
C GLY A 372 -27.73 -9.61 16.36
N ILE A 373 -27.97 -8.33 16.63
CA ILE A 373 -27.35 -7.55 17.71
C ILE A 373 -28.46 -6.81 18.46
N SER A 374 -28.39 -6.80 19.79
CA SER A 374 -29.32 -6.02 20.61
C SER A 374 -29.00 -4.52 20.56
N GLU A 375 -30.02 -3.68 20.70
CA GLU A 375 -29.91 -2.21 20.60
C GLU A 375 -28.86 -1.62 21.55
N ASP A 376 -28.81 -2.11 22.80
CA ASP A 376 -27.80 -1.68 23.79
C ASP A 376 -26.35 -1.96 23.35
N LYS A 377 -26.13 -3.05 22.61
CA LYS A 377 -24.81 -3.48 22.15
C LYS A 377 -24.40 -2.77 20.85
N ALA A 378 -25.36 -2.45 19.98
CA ALA A 378 -25.14 -1.78 18.71
C ALA A 378 -24.41 -0.44 18.86
N ASN A 379 -24.79 0.35 19.87
CA ASN A 379 -24.18 1.65 20.16
C ASN A 379 -22.71 1.58 20.62
N MET A 380 -22.26 0.40 21.07
CA MET A 380 -20.91 0.21 21.61
C MET A 380 -19.95 -0.47 20.62
N LEU A 381 -20.43 -0.92 19.46
CA LEU A 381 -19.65 -1.73 18.50
C LEU A 381 -18.43 -1.01 17.91
N PHE A 382 -18.50 0.32 17.79
CA PHE A 382 -17.44 1.14 17.19
C PHE A 382 -16.47 1.75 18.20
N ASN A 383 -16.63 1.42 19.49
CA ASN A 383 -15.69 1.81 20.52
C ASN A 383 -14.49 0.84 20.52
N ALA A 384 -13.28 1.41 20.55
CA ALA A 384 -12.06 0.61 20.59
C ALA A 384 -12.08 -0.39 21.76
N PHE A 385 -11.66 -1.62 21.49
CA PHE A 385 -11.58 -2.73 22.46
C PHE A 385 -12.92 -3.18 23.07
N THR A 386 -14.04 -2.77 22.49
CA THR A 386 -15.37 -3.19 22.98
C THR A 386 -15.84 -4.45 22.26
N GLN A 387 -16.22 -5.47 23.03
CA GLN A 387 -16.80 -6.72 22.52
C GLN A 387 -18.25 -6.84 22.95
N ALA A 388 -19.12 -7.25 22.01
CA ALA A 388 -20.55 -7.42 22.26
C ALA A 388 -20.84 -8.55 23.28
N ASP A 389 -19.97 -9.55 23.45
CA ASP A 389 -20.13 -10.62 24.45
C ASP A 389 -19.09 -10.52 25.56
N SER A 390 -19.52 -10.08 26.75
CA SER A 390 -18.72 -10.09 27.99
C SER A 390 -18.67 -11.47 28.68
N SER A 391 -19.33 -12.49 28.10
CA SER A 391 -19.29 -13.85 28.66
C SER A 391 -17.95 -14.52 28.33
N THR A 392 -17.31 -15.11 29.34
CA THR A 392 -16.04 -15.87 29.26
C THR A 392 -16.09 -17.11 28.35
N SER A 393 -17.21 -17.37 27.67
CA SER A 393 -17.33 -18.43 26.68
C SER A 393 -16.72 -17.98 25.34
N ARG A 394 -15.47 -18.37 25.08
CA ARG A 394 -14.70 -18.13 23.86
C ARG A 394 -15.31 -18.83 22.62
N LYS A 395 -16.53 -18.49 22.23
CA LYS A 395 -17.14 -19.00 20.99
C LYS A 395 -16.92 -18.07 19.79
N TYR A 396 -16.73 -16.76 20.01
CA TYR A 396 -16.59 -15.76 18.94
C TYR A 396 -15.58 -14.63 19.26
N GLY A 397 -14.34 -14.95 19.66
CA GLY A 397 -13.32 -13.94 20.02
C GLY A 397 -12.75 -13.15 18.82
N GLY A 398 -12.45 -11.85 19.00
CA GLY A 398 -11.76 -10.94 18.06
C GLY A 398 -11.27 -9.69 18.80
N THR A 399 -10.43 -8.82 18.22
CA THR A 399 -9.79 -7.69 18.94
C THR A 399 -10.73 -6.60 19.42
N GLY A 400 -11.91 -6.48 18.81
CA GLY A 400 -12.76 -5.29 18.96
C GLY A 400 -12.20 -4.05 18.24
N LEU A 401 -11.12 -4.17 17.47
CA LEU A 401 -10.50 -3.06 16.73
C LEU A 401 -10.96 -2.97 15.28
N GLY A 402 -11.29 -4.10 14.64
CA GLY A 402 -11.62 -4.13 13.20
C GLY A 402 -12.72 -3.16 12.78
N LEU A 403 -13.83 -3.07 13.54
CA LEU A 403 -14.91 -2.12 13.26
C LEU A 403 -14.48 -0.67 13.49
N THR A 404 -13.65 -0.41 14.51
CA THR A 404 -13.12 0.94 14.79
C THR A 404 -12.16 1.40 13.68
N ILE A 405 -11.32 0.51 13.17
CA ILE A 405 -10.41 0.78 12.05
C ILE A 405 -11.22 1.01 10.78
N SER A 406 -12.20 0.15 10.50
CA SER A 406 -13.10 0.32 9.35
C SER A 406 -13.81 1.66 9.39
N GLN A 407 -14.32 2.05 10.56
CA GLN A 407 -14.96 3.34 10.80
C GLN A 407 -14.04 4.52 10.49
N ARG A 408 -12.75 4.45 10.86
CA ARG A 408 -11.79 5.51 10.55
C ARG A 408 -11.41 5.53 9.06
N LEU A 409 -11.18 4.38 8.44
CA LEU A 409 -10.87 4.28 7.01
C LEU A 409 -12.00 4.86 6.14
N VAL A 410 -13.26 4.55 6.48
CA VAL A 410 -14.43 5.11 5.79
C VAL A 410 -14.48 6.64 5.88
N LEU A 411 -14.25 7.21 7.07
CA LEU A 411 -14.20 8.67 7.24
C LEU A 411 -13.09 9.31 6.40
N MET A 412 -11.93 8.64 6.29
CA MET A 412 -10.82 9.12 5.47
C MET A 412 -11.10 9.00 3.96
N MET A 413 -11.93 8.04 3.52
CA MET A 413 -12.43 7.91 2.13
C MET A 413 -13.53 8.93 1.79
N GLY A 414 -13.74 9.95 2.62
CA GLY A 414 -14.80 10.95 2.44
C GLY A 414 -16.22 10.40 2.69
N GLY A 415 -16.31 9.27 3.38
CA GLY A 415 -17.55 8.60 3.74
C GLY A 415 -18.19 9.09 5.04
N GLU A 416 -19.46 8.76 5.23
CA GLU A 416 -20.16 8.93 6.49
C GLU A 416 -19.82 7.82 7.50
N LYS A 417 -20.25 7.96 8.75
CA LYS A 417 -20.00 6.91 9.73
C LYS A 417 -20.68 5.60 9.34
N ILE A 418 -20.06 4.46 9.68
CA ILE A 418 -20.67 3.16 9.46
C ILE A 418 -21.89 3.08 10.37
N THR A 419 -23.05 2.80 9.79
CA THR A 419 -24.29 2.58 10.53
C THR A 419 -24.59 1.09 10.63
N VAL A 420 -25.30 0.72 11.69
CA VAL A 420 -25.74 -0.66 11.92
C VAL A 420 -27.24 -0.67 12.18
N GLU A 421 -27.95 -1.50 11.44
CA GLU A 421 -29.35 -1.83 11.68
C GLU A 421 -29.40 -3.33 11.97
N SER A 422 -29.88 -3.74 13.13
CA SER A 422 -29.89 -5.15 13.50
C SER A 422 -31.03 -5.47 14.45
N THR A 423 -31.59 -6.67 14.31
CA THR A 423 -32.62 -7.21 15.19
C THR A 423 -32.20 -8.60 15.62
N LEU A 424 -32.28 -8.88 16.92
CA LEU A 424 -31.87 -10.16 17.48
C LEU A 424 -32.63 -11.33 16.82
N GLY A 425 -31.89 -12.28 16.27
CA GLY A 425 -32.40 -13.45 15.56
C GLY A 425 -32.81 -13.22 14.10
N GLN A 426 -32.70 -12.00 13.57
CA GLN A 426 -33.07 -11.64 12.19
C GLN A 426 -31.86 -11.18 11.35
N GLY A 427 -30.67 -11.11 11.96
CA GLY A 427 -29.45 -10.69 11.29
C GLY A 427 -29.11 -9.21 11.48
N SER A 428 -28.16 -8.72 10.67
CA SER A 428 -27.63 -7.36 10.77
C SER A 428 -27.35 -6.78 9.39
N ALA A 429 -27.42 -5.45 9.29
CA ALA A 429 -27.04 -4.67 8.11
C ALA A 429 -26.05 -3.58 8.53
N PHE A 430 -24.81 -3.68 8.03
CA PHE A 430 -23.77 -2.68 8.22
C PHE A 430 -23.63 -1.84 6.95
N SER A 431 -23.85 -0.53 7.04
CA SER A 431 -23.84 0.38 5.88
C SER A 431 -22.79 1.47 6.02
N PHE A 432 -22.13 1.82 4.92
CA PHE A 432 -21.22 2.96 4.85
C PHE A 432 -21.20 3.58 3.46
N THR A 433 -20.72 4.81 3.35
CA THR A 433 -20.50 5.49 2.07
C THR A 433 -19.01 5.72 1.82
N ALA A 434 -18.60 5.80 0.56
CA ALA A 434 -17.26 6.22 0.17
C ALA A 434 -17.31 6.99 -1.16
N SER A 435 -16.47 8.01 -1.29
CA SER A 435 -16.44 8.88 -2.47
C SER A 435 -15.33 8.45 -3.42
N PHE A 436 -15.65 8.34 -4.71
CA PHE A 436 -14.71 7.94 -5.75
C PHE A 436 -14.76 8.89 -6.93
N GLY A 437 -13.60 9.15 -7.54
CA GLY A 437 -13.55 9.82 -8.84
C GLY A 437 -14.09 8.88 -9.92
N ILE A 438 -14.80 9.40 -10.91
CA ILE A 438 -15.27 8.62 -12.06
C ILE A 438 -14.32 8.84 -13.22
N LYS A 439 -13.67 7.78 -13.70
CA LYS A 439 -12.91 7.88 -14.96
C LYS A 439 -13.89 7.70 -16.12
N LYS A 440 -14.20 8.78 -16.84
CA LYS A 440 -14.86 8.67 -18.14
C LYS A 440 -13.93 7.92 -19.09
N LEU A 441 -14.18 6.62 -19.30
CA LEU A 441 -13.62 5.94 -20.45
C LEU A 441 -14.21 6.56 -21.72
N PRO A 442 -13.44 6.66 -22.83
CA PRO A 442 -14.03 6.98 -24.13
C PRO A 442 -15.15 5.98 -24.40
N GLU A 443 -16.29 6.47 -24.91
CA GLU A 443 -17.53 5.73 -25.19
C GLU A 443 -17.26 4.26 -25.50
N ARG A 444 -17.30 3.40 -24.47
CA ARG A 444 -17.52 1.98 -24.70
C ARG A 444 -18.96 1.91 -25.17
N THR A 445 -19.16 1.23 -26.30
CA THR A 445 -20.46 0.72 -26.72
C THR A 445 -21.22 0.28 -25.47
N GLU A 446 -22.39 0.87 -25.24
CA GLU A 446 -23.37 0.30 -24.32
C GLU A 446 -23.38 -1.22 -24.54
N GLN A 447 -23.45 -2.00 -23.45
CA GLN A 447 -23.58 -3.46 -23.54
C GLN A 447 -24.92 -3.77 -24.20
N ILE A 448 -24.94 -3.71 -25.52
CA ILE A 448 -26.12 -3.89 -26.34
C ILE A 448 -26.11 -5.34 -26.77
N PHE A 449 -27.12 -6.07 -26.30
CA PHE A 449 -27.44 -7.38 -26.85
C PHE A 449 -27.76 -7.24 -28.34
N PRO A 450 -27.17 -8.09 -29.21
CA PRO A 450 -27.58 -8.23 -30.61
C PRO A 450 -29.11 -8.33 -30.74
N ASP A 451 -29.66 -7.82 -31.85
CA ASP A 451 -31.11 -7.78 -32.05
C ASP A 451 -31.78 -9.17 -31.98
N GLU A 452 -31.04 -10.24 -32.29
CA GLU A 452 -31.50 -11.64 -32.23
C GLU A 452 -31.69 -12.16 -30.80
N ILE A 453 -30.95 -11.64 -29.82
CA ILE A 453 -31.06 -12.00 -28.40
C ILE A 453 -31.62 -10.85 -27.57
N ARG A 454 -32.38 -9.97 -28.21
CA ARG A 454 -33.04 -8.83 -27.59
C ARG A 454 -34.44 -9.24 -27.14
N ASN A 455 -34.76 -9.07 -25.86
CA ASN A 455 -36.04 -9.46 -25.23
C ASN A 455 -36.27 -10.97 -25.04
N LEU A 456 -35.26 -11.71 -24.58
CA LEU A 456 -35.40 -13.14 -24.24
C LEU A 456 -36.42 -13.38 -23.12
N ASN A 457 -37.12 -14.51 -23.17
CA ASN A 457 -37.88 -15.05 -22.04
C ASN A 457 -37.00 -16.05 -21.27
N VAL A 458 -36.65 -15.71 -20.04
CA VAL A 458 -35.68 -16.45 -19.22
C VAL A 458 -36.38 -17.12 -18.04
N LEU A 459 -36.11 -18.40 -17.81
CA LEU A 459 -36.55 -19.10 -16.60
C LEU A 459 -35.39 -19.20 -15.61
N VAL A 460 -35.55 -18.60 -14.42
CA VAL A 460 -34.56 -18.65 -13.35
C VAL A 460 -34.94 -19.73 -12.35
N VAL A 461 -34.09 -20.74 -12.14
CA VAL A 461 -34.34 -21.86 -11.22
C VAL A 461 -33.30 -21.84 -10.11
N GLU A 462 -33.71 -21.49 -8.89
CA GLU A 462 -32.81 -21.26 -7.76
C GLU A 462 -33.59 -21.36 -6.45
N ASP A 463 -33.08 -22.02 -5.41
CA ASP A 463 -33.84 -22.18 -4.16
C ASP A 463 -33.81 -20.92 -3.27
N ASN A 464 -32.74 -20.13 -3.35
CA ASN A 464 -32.63 -18.86 -2.64
C ASN A 464 -33.45 -17.73 -3.31
N ALA A 465 -34.49 -17.27 -2.59
CA ALA A 465 -35.37 -16.19 -3.05
C ALA A 465 -34.67 -14.85 -3.32
N MET A 466 -33.58 -14.54 -2.61
CA MET A 466 -32.81 -13.31 -2.84
C MET A 466 -32.04 -13.37 -4.16
N ILE A 467 -31.42 -14.53 -4.46
CA ILE A 467 -30.71 -14.73 -5.74
C ILE A 467 -31.71 -14.67 -6.89
N ARG A 468 -32.89 -15.30 -6.76
CA ARG A 468 -33.98 -15.18 -7.75
C ARG A 468 -34.36 -13.72 -8.01
N ALA A 469 -34.57 -12.94 -6.96
CA ALA A 469 -34.91 -11.52 -7.10
C ALA A 469 -33.80 -10.70 -7.77
N ILE A 470 -32.52 -10.95 -7.44
CA ILE A 470 -31.38 -10.24 -8.03
C ILE A 470 -31.22 -10.60 -9.51
N LEU A 471 -31.34 -11.88 -9.86
CA LEU A 471 -31.32 -12.32 -11.26
C LEU A 471 -32.47 -11.71 -12.04
N GLY A 472 -33.70 -11.74 -11.49
CA GLY A 472 -34.87 -11.12 -12.11
C GLY A 472 -34.65 -9.64 -12.39
N ASN A 473 -34.23 -8.85 -11.40
CA ASN A 473 -33.95 -7.42 -11.58
C ASN A 473 -32.84 -7.16 -12.61
N THR A 474 -31.80 -7.99 -12.64
CA THR A 474 -30.68 -7.84 -13.59
C THR A 474 -31.12 -8.16 -15.01
N LEU A 475 -31.90 -9.23 -15.20
CA LEU A 475 -32.48 -9.63 -16.49
C LEU A 475 -33.48 -8.60 -17.00
N GLU A 476 -34.32 -8.02 -16.12
CA GLU A 476 -35.21 -6.91 -16.47
C GLU A 476 -34.43 -5.67 -16.90
N ALA A 477 -33.31 -5.35 -16.24
CA ALA A 477 -32.43 -4.25 -16.64
C ALA A 477 -31.79 -4.47 -18.03
N PHE A 478 -31.59 -5.72 -18.44
CA PHE A 478 -31.19 -6.11 -19.80
C PHE A 478 -32.35 -6.04 -20.82
N GLY A 479 -33.57 -5.80 -20.36
CA GLY A 479 -34.78 -5.80 -21.20
C GLY A 479 -35.35 -7.20 -21.46
N PHE A 480 -34.93 -8.22 -20.70
CA PHE A 480 -35.47 -9.57 -20.77
C PHE A 480 -36.71 -9.71 -19.88
N ARG A 481 -37.53 -10.72 -20.17
CA ARG A 481 -38.64 -11.13 -19.31
C ARG A 481 -38.20 -12.36 -18.54
N SER A 482 -38.33 -12.35 -17.22
CA SER A 482 -37.97 -13.50 -16.40
C SER A 482 -39.17 -14.05 -15.64
N GLU A 483 -39.26 -15.38 -15.57
CA GLU A 483 -40.05 -16.08 -14.56
C GLU A 483 -39.12 -16.89 -13.65
N ASP A 484 -39.56 -17.19 -12.44
CA ASP A 484 -38.72 -17.83 -11.43
C ASP A 484 -39.37 -19.09 -10.84
N ALA A 485 -38.54 -20.09 -10.53
CA ALA A 485 -38.93 -21.34 -9.89
C ALA A 485 -37.99 -21.66 -8.72
N GLY A 486 -38.54 -22.12 -7.60
CA GLY A 486 -37.77 -22.47 -6.40
C GLY A 486 -37.19 -23.88 -6.41
N THR A 487 -37.64 -24.74 -7.30
CA THR A 487 -37.22 -26.15 -7.40
C THR A 487 -37.07 -26.58 -8.86
N ALA A 488 -36.26 -27.60 -9.10
CA ALA A 488 -36.11 -28.20 -10.43
C ALA A 488 -37.45 -28.77 -10.93
N GLU A 489 -38.22 -29.41 -10.06
CA GLU A 489 -39.51 -30.02 -10.38
C GLU A 489 -40.54 -28.98 -10.83
N ASP A 490 -40.62 -27.83 -10.15
CA ASP A 490 -41.49 -26.73 -10.56
C ASP A 490 -41.09 -26.18 -11.94
N SER A 491 -39.79 -26.07 -12.21
CA SER A 491 -39.29 -25.62 -13.51
C SER A 491 -39.69 -26.56 -14.65
N LEU A 492 -39.62 -27.88 -14.43
CA LEU A 492 -40.04 -28.90 -15.40
C LEU A 492 -41.56 -28.84 -15.64
N LEU A 493 -42.37 -28.58 -14.61
CA LEU A 493 -43.81 -28.39 -14.77
C LEU A 493 -44.14 -27.15 -15.60
N MET A 494 -43.42 -26.04 -15.39
CA MET A 494 -43.60 -24.81 -16.16
C MET A 494 -43.22 -25.00 -17.63
N LEU A 495 -42.09 -25.65 -17.91
CA LEU A 495 -41.63 -25.95 -19.27
C LEU A 495 -42.61 -26.90 -19.99
N ASN A 496 -43.09 -27.94 -19.33
CA ASN A 496 -44.00 -28.94 -19.93
C ASN A 496 -45.45 -28.43 -20.08
N ALA A 497 -45.87 -27.44 -19.30
CA ALA A 497 -47.21 -26.87 -19.42
C ALA A 497 -47.44 -26.12 -20.75
N GLY A 498 -46.36 -25.75 -21.46
CA GLY A 498 -46.40 -25.17 -22.81
C GLY A 498 -47.15 -23.84 -22.92
N ARG A 499 -47.38 -23.15 -21.78
CA ARG A 499 -48.13 -21.88 -21.73
C ARG A 499 -47.30 -20.68 -22.16
N GLN A 500 -45.98 -20.78 -22.07
CA GLN A 500 -45.02 -19.72 -22.42
C GLN A 500 -43.76 -20.36 -22.98
N GLN A 501 -43.21 -19.77 -24.05
CA GLN A 501 -41.98 -20.26 -24.68
C GLN A 501 -40.80 -19.55 -24.03
N PHE A 502 -39.94 -20.31 -23.34
CA PHE A 502 -38.68 -19.84 -22.80
C PHE A 502 -37.58 -20.00 -23.85
N ASP A 503 -36.63 -19.07 -23.87
CA ASP A 503 -35.48 -19.06 -24.77
C ASP A 503 -34.19 -19.46 -24.03
N LEU A 504 -34.14 -19.21 -22.72
CA LEU A 504 -33.00 -19.49 -21.85
C LEU A 504 -33.48 -19.99 -20.48
N VAL A 505 -32.79 -20.98 -19.91
CA VAL A 505 -32.92 -21.38 -18.51
C VAL A 505 -31.62 -21.11 -17.77
N ILE A 506 -31.68 -20.39 -16.67
CA ILE A 506 -30.57 -20.22 -15.74
C ILE A 506 -30.84 -21.14 -14.54
N MET A 507 -30.10 -22.24 -14.46
CA MET A 507 -30.37 -23.38 -13.57
C MET A 507 -29.33 -23.47 -12.46
N ALA A 508 -29.73 -23.37 -11.18
CA ALA A 508 -28.83 -23.66 -10.07
C ALA A 508 -28.48 -25.15 -10.02
N TRP A 509 -27.20 -25.49 -9.88
CA TRP A 509 -26.78 -26.89 -9.74
C TRP A 509 -27.29 -27.51 -8.43
N ASN A 510 -27.08 -26.82 -7.30
CA ASN A 510 -27.41 -27.34 -5.98
C ASN A 510 -28.84 -26.94 -5.59
N LEU A 511 -29.83 -27.61 -6.17
CA LEU A 511 -31.24 -27.47 -5.83
C LEU A 511 -31.67 -28.55 -4.81
N PRO A 512 -32.66 -28.26 -3.95
CA PRO A 512 -33.24 -29.26 -3.05
C PRO A 512 -34.05 -30.29 -3.84
N GLY A 513 -33.85 -31.58 -3.55
CA GLY A 513 -34.54 -32.66 -4.26
C GLY A 513 -33.77 -33.11 -5.50
N MET A 514 -34.26 -32.75 -6.69
CA MET A 514 -33.56 -32.96 -7.95
C MET A 514 -32.49 -31.88 -8.15
N ASP A 515 -31.24 -32.30 -8.39
CA ASP A 515 -30.16 -31.37 -8.73
C ASP A 515 -30.32 -30.78 -10.14
N GLY A 516 -29.78 -29.58 -10.35
CA GLY A 516 -29.95 -28.83 -11.60
C GLY A 516 -29.28 -29.49 -12.82
N LEU A 517 -28.27 -30.33 -12.61
CA LEU A 517 -27.62 -31.03 -13.73
C LEU A 517 -28.55 -32.12 -14.28
N ARG A 518 -29.18 -32.90 -13.40
CA ARG A 518 -30.20 -33.89 -13.77
C ARG A 518 -31.43 -33.24 -14.39
N ALA A 519 -31.87 -32.10 -13.83
CA ALA A 519 -32.98 -31.34 -14.41
C ALA A 519 -32.64 -30.87 -15.84
N SER A 520 -31.42 -30.38 -16.05
CA SER A 520 -30.94 -29.96 -17.39
C SER A 520 -30.90 -31.14 -18.37
N GLU A 521 -30.44 -32.31 -17.92
CA GLU A 521 -30.45 -33.54 -18.72
C GLU A 521 -31.87 -33.96 -19.13
N GLU A 522 -32.86 -33.83 -18.24
CA GLU A 522 -34.26 -34.13 -18.53
C GLU A 522 -34.88 -33.14 -19.53
N ILE A 523 -34.55 -31.85 -19.41
CA ILE A 523 -34.96 -30.80 -20.36
C ILE A 523 -34.39 -31.09 -21.75
N LEU A 524 -33.10 -31.39 -21.86
CA LEU A 524 -32.41 -31.60 -23.14
C LEU A 524 -32.82 -32.91 -23.84
N LYS A 525 -33.31 -33.91 -23.09
CA LYS A 525 -33.93 -35.13 -23.67
C LYS A 525 -35.30 -34.87 -24.31
N ASN A 526 -35.94 -33.75 -24.01
CA ASN A 526 -37.25 -33.43 -24.57
C ASN A 526 -37.08 -32.72 -25.93
N GLU A 527 -37.42 -33.42 -27.03
CA GLU A 527 -37.34 -32.88 -28.40
C GLU A 527 -38.10 -31.55 -28.61
N SER A 528 -39.15 -31.29 -27.82
CA SER A 528 -39.90 -30.01 -27.90
C SER A 528 -39.14 -28.82 -27.30
N LEU A 529 -38.08 -29.06 -26.53
CA LEU A 529 -37.25 -28.06 -25.85
C LEU A 529 -35.82 -28.01 -26.39
N LYS A 530 -35.50 -28.66 -27.52
CA LYS A 530 -34.11 -28.78 -27.98
C LYS A 530 -33.40 -27.45 -28.32
N ASN A 531 -34.17 -26.40 -28.59
CA ASN A 531 -33.65 -25.07 -28.92
C ASN A 531 -33.51 -24.17 -27.68
N LEU A 532 -33.81 -24.70 -26.49
CA LEU A 532 -33.71 -23.98 -25.23
C LEU A 532 -32.26 -23.97 -24.76
N HIS A 533 -31.68 -22.79 -24.60
CA HIS A 533 -30.35 -22.66 -24.03
C HIS A 533 -30.39 -22.86 -22.51
N ILE A 534 -29.37 -23.51 -21.95
CA ILE A 534 -29.26 -23.70 -20.49
C ILE A 534 -27.92 -23.16 -20.03
N ILE A 535 -27.95 -22.27 -19.03
CA ILE A 535 -26.79 -21.82 -18.27
C ILE A 535 -26.85 -22.46 -16.88
N LEU A 536 -25.81 -23.23 -16.52
CA LEU A 536 -25.73 -23.86 -15.21
C LEU A 536 -25.02 -22.93 -14.21
N MET A 537 -25.68 -22.61 -13.10
CA MET A 537 -25.11 -21.83 -12.01
C MET A 537 -24.51 -22.72 -10.93
N SER A 538 -23.28 -22.44 -10.52
CA SER A 538 -22.57 -23.23 -9.52
C SER A 538 -21.72 -22.37 -8.59
N ALA A 539 -21.65 -22.73 -7.31
CA ALA A 539 -20.64 -22.17 -6.39
C ALA A 539 -19.22 -22.76 -6.63
N TYR A 540 -19.09 -23.71 -7.58
CA TYR A 540 -17.90 -24.51 -7.83
C TYR A 540 -17.51 -24.47 -9.31
N GLY A 541 -16.29 -24.01 -9.61
CA GLY A 541 -15.64 -24.17 -10.91
C GLY A 541 -14.73 -25.39 -10.94
N HIS A 542 -15.28 -26.58 -10.68
CA HIS A 542 -14.54 -27.82 -10.86
C HIS A 542 -14.60 -28.26 -12.33
N GLU A 543 -13.45 -28.50 -12.92
CA GLU A 543 -13.28 -28.98 -14.30
C GLU A 543 -14.13 -30.24 -14.59
N SER A 544 -14.29 -31.14 -13.62
CA SER A 544 -15.13 -32.33 -13.75
C SER A 544 -16.62 -32.04 -13.94
N LEU A 545 -17.13 -30.94 -13.37
CA LEU A 545 -18.53 -30.52 -13.54
C LEU A 545 -18.74 -29.88 -14.92
N ILE A 546 -17.76 -29.10 -15.37
CA ILE A 546 -17.79 -28.43 -16.68
C ILE A 546 -17.82 -29.50 -17.78
N LEU A 547 -16.91 -30.47 -17.73
CA LEU A 547 -16.86 -31.58 -18.68
C LEU A 547 -18.17 -32.38 -18.74
N GLN A 548 -18.78 -32.69 -17.59
CA GLN A 548 -20.06 -33.40 -17.54
C GLN A 548 -21.21 -32.60 -18.15
N ALA A 549 -21.23 -31.28 -17.91
CA ALA A 549 -22.28 -30.41 -18.42
C ALA A 549 -22.12 -30.14 -19.93
N GLU A 550 -20.88 -30.02 -20.43
CA GLU A 550 -20.59 -29.95 -21.86
C GLU A 550 -21.01 -31.24 -22.60
N GLU A 551 -20.73 -32.41 -22.04
CA GLU A 551 -21.17 -33.71 -22.59
C GLU A 551 -22.70 -33.80 -22.74
N ILE A 552 -23.44 -33.17 -21.82
CA ILE A 552 -24.91 -33.17 -21.82
C ILE A 552 -25.50 -32.12 -22.79
N GLY A 553 -24.70 -31.13 -23.24
CA GLY A 553 -25.13 -30.07 -24.15
C GLY A 553 -25.60 -28.79 -23.46
N ILE A 554 -25.13 -28.51 -22.24
CA ILE A 554 -25.37 -27.23 -21.55
C ILE A 554 -24.64 -26.11 -22.31
N SER A 555 -25.30 -24.96 -22.48
CA SER A 555 -24.84 -23.86 -23.34
C SER A 555 -23.86 -22.90 -22.67
N GLY A 556 -23.80 -22.87 -21.33
CA GLY A 556 -22.85 -22.02 -20.62
C GLY A 556 -22.86 -22.21 -19.10
N PHE A 557 -21.95 -21.51 -18.42
CA PHE A 557 -21.79 -21.59 -16.96
C PHE A 557 -21.79 -20.21 -16.31
N LEU A 558 -22.26 -20.15 -15.07
CA LEU A 558 -22.19 -18.94 -14.24
C LEU A 558 -21.78 -19.31 -12.81
N PHE A 559 -20.73 -18.66 -12.30
CA PHE A 559 -20.20 -18.99 -10.97
C PHE A 559 -20.71 -18.03 -9.89
N LYS A 560 -21.10 -18.56 -8.72
CA LYS A 560 -21.49 -17.76 -7.55
C LYS A 560 -20.25 -17.41 -6.67
N PRO A 561 -20.15 -16.17 -6.12
CA PRO A 561 -20.99 -15.01 -6.46
C PRO A 561 -20.72 -14.52 -7.88
N PHE A 562 -21.78 -14.16 -8.60
CA PHE A 562 -21.71 -13.59 -9.94
C PHE A 562 -21.95 -12.09 -9.91
N SER A 563 -21.64 -11.42 -11.01
CA SER A 563 -21.98 -10.02 -11.27
C SER A 563 -22.87 -9.86 -12.49
N CYS A 564 -23.31 -8.62 -12.71
CA CYS A 564 -24.03 -8.23 -13.92
C CYS A 564 -23.21 -8.53 -15.19
N LEU A 565 -21.90 -8.26 -15.18
CA LEU A 565 -21.04 -8.50 -16.33
C LEU A 565 -20.80 -9.99 -16.57
N SER A 566 -20.56 -10.78 -15.51
CA SER A 566 -20.38 -12.23 -15.69
C SER A 566 -21.66 -12.88 -16.20
N LEU A 567 -22.83 -12.43 -15.72
CA LEU A 567 -24.12 -12.87 -16.26
C LEU A 567 -24.30 -12.46 -17.73
N PHE A 568 -23.99 -11.21 -18.08
CA PHE A 568 -24.02 -10.73 -19.47
C PHE A 568 -23.16 -11.59 -20.39
N ASN A 569 -21.91 -11.86 -19.99
CA ASN A 569 -20.97 -12.67 -20.75
C ASN A 569 -21.47 -14.11 -20.91
N SER A 570 -21.94 -14.75 -19.84
CA SER A 570 -22.49 -16.11 -19.90
C SER A 570 -23.69 -16.20 -20.84
N ILE A 571 -24.53 -15.16 -20.93
CA ILE A 571 -25.65 -15.11 -21.88
C ILE A 571 -25.13 -14.94 -23.31
N MET A 572 -24.21 -14.01 -23.55
CA MET A 572 -23.61 -13.83 -24.89
C MET A 572 -22.96 -15.11 -25.41
N GLU A 573 -22.20 -15.79 -24.55
CA GLU A 573 -21.52 -17.05 -24.85
C GLU A 573 -22.51 -18.19 -25.13
N ALA A 574 -23.57 -18.33 -24.31
CA ALA A 574 -24.59 -19.36 -24.49
C ALA A 574 -25.30 -19.29 -25.85
N PHE A 575 -25.40 -18.09 -26.42
CA PHE A 575 -25.99 -17.84 -27.74
C PHE A 575 -24.94 -17.75 -28.87
N GLY A 576 -23.67 -18.06 -28.59
CA GLY A 576 -22.59 -18.14 -29.58
C GLY A 576 -22.03 -16.79 -30.03
N TYR A 577 -22.29 -15.71 -29.30
CA TYR A 577 -21.67 -14.41 -29.55
C TYR A 577 -20.34 -14.30 -28.79
N ALA A 578 -19.24 -14.20 -29.52
CA ALA A 578 -17.94 -13.87 -28.95
C ALA A 578 -17.93 -12.39 -28.53
N TYR A 579 -18.33 -12.11 -27.29
CA TYR A 579 -18.11 -10.81 -26.69
C TYR A 579 -16.67 -10.74 -26.19
N GLN A 580 -15.86 -9.81 -26.72
CA GLN A 580 -14.50 -9.58 -26.24
C GLN A 580 -14.53 -9.06 -24.80
N SER A 581 -14.48 -9.99 -23.85
CA SER A 581 -14.19 -9.71 -22.46
C SER A 581 -12.81 -9.06 -22.33
N ALA A 582 -12.67 -8.13 -21.37
CA ALA A 582 -11.35 -7.72 -20.91
C ALA A 582 -10.63 -8.93 -20.28
N PRO A 583 -9.30 -9.03 -20.41
CA PRO A 583 -8.62 -10.30 -20.60
C PRO A 583 -8.34 -10.99 -19.27
N LYS A 584 -9.12 -12.02 -18.93
CA LYS A 584 -8.68 -13.07 -17.99
C LYS A 584 -8.59 -14.45 -18.64
N GLU A 585 -9.39 -14.72 -19.67
CA GLU A 585 -9.34 -15.99 -20.42
C GLU A 585 -8.43 -15.97 -21.65
N ASP A 586 -8.21 -14.80 -22.26
CA ASP A 586 -7.26 -14.62 -23.39
C ASP A 586 -5.82 -15.05 -23.06
N VAL A 587 -5.44 -15.12 -21.79
CA VAL A 587 -4.05 -15.43 -21.38
C VAL A 587 -3.76 -16.93 -21.41
N LEU A 588 -4.80 -17.78 -21.37
CA LEU A 588 -4.66 -19.23 -21.44
C LEU A 588 -4.69 -19.78 -22.89
N MET A 589 -5.24 -19.02 -23.85
CA MET A 589 -5.32 -19.41 -25.27
C MET A 589 -4.19 -18.83 -26.15
N MET A 590 -3.27 -18.06 -25.60
CA MET A 590 -2.25 -17.32 -26.34
C MET A 590 -1.09 -18.16 -26.92
N GLU A 591 -1.20 -19.47 -27.09
CA GLU A 591 0.00 -20.30 -27.30
C GLU A 591 0.72 -20.17 -28.66
N LYS A 592 0.24 -19.43 -29.69
CA LYS A 592 0.95 -19.38 -31.00
C LYS A 592 0.90 -18.08 -31.83
N ASP A 593 0.78 -16.90 -31.21
CA ASP A 593 0.47 -15.68 -31.97
C ASP A 593 1.60 -14.63 -32.12
N PHE A 594 2.73 -14.73 -31.42
CA PHE A 594 3.84 -13.78 -31.60
C PHE A 594 4.83 -14.31 -32.64
N LYS A 595 4.64 -14.00 -33.92
CA LYS A 595 5.62 -14.36 -34.96
C LYS A 595 6.67 -13.28 -35.16
N GLY A 596 7.90 -13.53 -34.69
CA GLY A 596 9.13 -12.92 -35.23
C GLY A 596 9.61 -11.61 -34.59
N GLU A 597 9.08 -11.22 -33.43
CA GLU A 597 9.60 -10.07 -32.67
C GLU A 597 10.79 -10.47 -31.81
N CYS A 598 11.87 -9.67 -31.84
CA CYS A 598 13.05 -9.88 -30.99
C CYS A 598 12.88 -9.18 -29.64
N ILE A 599 12.93 -9.95 -28.55
CA ILE A 599 13.00 -9.46 -27.17
C ILE A 599 14.45 -9.54 -26.70
N LEU A 600 14.91 -8.49 -26.00
CA LEU A 600 16.17 -8.53 -25.26
C LEU A 600 15.89 -8.85 -23.80
N LEU A 601 16.47 -9.93 -23.29
CA LEU A 601 16.42 -10.33 -21.89
C LEU A 601 17.77 -10.02 -21.23
N ALA A 602 17.79 -9.07 -20.30
CA ALA A 602 18.95 -8.74 -19.49
C ALA A 602 18.81 -9.35 -18.08
N GLU A 603 19.55 -10.41 -17.80
CA GLU A 603 19.47 -11.21 -16.58
C GLU A 603 20.84 -11.83 -16.30
N ASP A 604 21.34 -11.76 -15.07
CA ASP A 604 22.69 -12.24 -14.71
C ASP A 604 22.73 -13.71 -14.25
N ASN A 605 21.55 -14.28 -14.00
CA ASN A 605 21.40 -15.64 -13.50
C ASN A 605 20.90 -16.58 -14.61
N ASN A 606 21.75 -17.51 -15.03
CA ASN A 606 21.48 -18.50 -16.07
C ASN A 606 20.16 -19.28 -15.87
N ALA A 607 19.80 -19.64 -14.63
CA ALA A 607 18.52 -20.31 -14.39
C ALA A 607 17.31 -19.41 -14.68
N ASN A 608 17.40 -18.13 -14.32
CA ASN A 608 16.34 -17.17 -14.60
C ASN A 608 16.27 -16.86 -16.10
N GLN A 609 17.43 -16.83 -16.79
CA GLN A 609 17.50 -16.72 -18.25
C GLN A 609 16.76 -17.88 -18.91
N ILE A 610 17.04 -19.13 -18.52
CA ILE A 610 16.38 -20.32 -19.08
C ILE A 610 14.86 -20.26 -18.87
N VAL A 611 14.39 -19.91 -17.67
CA VAL A 611 12.94 -19.82 -17.39
C VAL A 611 12.28 -18.74 -18.25
N ALA A 612 12.85 -17.54 -18.29
CA ALA A 612 12.31 -16.45 -19.10
C ALA A 612 12.36 -16.78 -20.60
N TYR A 613 13.47 -17.35 -21.07
CA TYR A 613 13.65 -17.79 -22.45
C TYR A 613 12.60 -18.82 -22.86
N GLU A 614 12.36 -19.85 -22.04
CA GLU A 614 11.38 -20.90 -22.33
C GLU A 614 9.95 -20.36 -22.32
N VAL A 615 9.61 -19.51 -21.34
CA VAL A 615 8.29 -18.87 -21.28
C VAL A 615 8.02 -18.00 -22.51
N LEU A 616 9.01 -17.24 -22.97
CA LEU A 616 8.87 -16.33 -24.12
C LEU A 616 8.92 -17.06 -25.46
N SER A 617 9.84 -18.02 -25.61
CA SER A 617 10.05 -18.77 -26.86
C SER A 617 8.85 -19.65 -27.20
N LYS A 618 8.17 -20.22 -26.20
CA LYS A 618 6.94 -21.00 -26.40
C LYS A 618 5.84 -20.23 -27.14
N VAL A 619 5.83 -18.90 -27.02
CA VAL A 619 4.81 -18.05 -27.63
C VAL A 619 5.27 -17.41 -28.94
N GLY A 620 6.48 -17.74 -29.40
CA GLY A 620 7.02 -17.41 -30.72
C GLY A 620 8.00 -16.22 -30.77
N PHE A 621 8.38 -15.63 -29.63
CA PHE A 621 9.40 -14.60 -29.58
C PHE A 621 10.80 -15.15 -29.88
N THR A 622 11.62 -14.35 -30.56
CA THR A 622 13.07 -14.57 -30.59
C THR A 622 13.68 -13.83 -29.41
N VAL A 623 14.45 -14.50 -28.56
CA VAL A 623 15.01 -13.91 -27.34
C VAL A 623 16.52 -13.84 -27.45
N ASP A 624 17.08 -12.63 -27.44
CA ASP A 624 18.52 -12.42 -27.24
C ASP A 624 18.78 -12.20 -25.75
N ILE A 625 19.90 -12.72 -25.24
CA ILE A 625 20.27 -12.64 -23.83
C ILE A 625 21.45 -11.69 -23.66
N ALA A 626 21.39 -10.85 -22.62
CA ALA A 626 22.50 -10.05 -22.12
C ALA A 626 22.75 -10.41 -20.65
N GLU A 627 24.00 -10.66 -20.27
CA GLU A 627 24.34 -11.14 -18.91
C GLU A 627 24.46 -10.00 -17.89
N ASN A 628 24.47 -8.75 -18.34
CA ASN A 628 24.56 -7.56 -17.50
C ASN A 628 24.00 -6.30 -18.19
N GLY A 629 23.89 -5.21 -17.43
CA GLY A 629 23.38 -3.94 -17.95
C GLY A 629 24.24 -3.30 -19.04
N ARG A 630 25.56 -3.59 -19.08
CA ARG A 630 26.47 -3.06 -20.10
C ARG A 630 26.22 -3.71 -21.45
N GLU A 631 26.17 -5.04 -21.47
CA GLU A 631 25.82 -5.83 -22.67
C GLU A 631 24.43 -5.46 -23.18
N CYS A 632 23.46 -5.24 -22.28
CA CYS A 632 22.13 -4.77 -22.66
C CYS A 632 22.19 -3.43 -23.43
N VAL A 633 22.94 -2.45 -22.91
CA VAL A 633 23.14 -1.16 -23.58
C VAL A 633 23.84 -1.32 -24.93
N ASP A 634 24.85 -2.20 -25.02
CA ASP A 634 25.61 -2.41 -26.25
C ASP A 634 24.82 -3.20 -27.30
N ALA A 635 23.98 -4.16 -26.90
CA ALA A 635 23.07 -4.89 -27.77
C ALA A 635 22.03 -3.95 -28.41
N ILE A 636 21.42 -3.06 -27.60
CA ILE A 636 20.43 -2.07 -28.08
C ILE A 636 21.04 -1.08 -29.08
N ARG A 637 22.36 -0.84 -29.04
CA ARG A 637 23.06 0.01 -30.03
C ARG A 637 23.27 -0.69 -31.37
N GLN A 638 23.31 -2.02 -31.37
CA GLN A 638 23.65 -2.83 -32.54
C GLN A 638 22.40 -3.36 -33.25
N LYS A 639 21.34 -3.64 -32.51
CA LYS A 639 20.10 -4.27 -33.01
C LYS A 639 18.87 -3.58 -32.40
N GLU A 640 17.80 -3.51 -33.18
CA GLU A 640 16.50 -3.06 -32.70
C GLU A 640 15.73 -4.21 -32.05
N TYR A 641 15.10 -3.92 -30.91
CA TYR A 641 14.31 -4.87 -30.14
C TYR A 641 12.90 -4.30 -29.91
N ALA A 642 11.91 -5.18 -29.77
CA ALA A 642 10.52 -4.77 -29.53
C ALA A 642 10.30 -4.33 -28.07
N VAL A 643 10.98 -4.98 -27.13
CA VAL A 643 10.92 -4.71 -25.69
C VAL A 643 12.17 -5.28 -25.01
N VAL A 644 12.56 -4.66 -23.91
CA VAL A 644 13.62 -5.16 -23.03
C VAL A 644 12.98 -5.64 -21.72
N LEU A 645 13.24 -6.90 -21.36
CA LEU A 645 13.01 -7.40 -20.00
C LEU A 645 14.33 -7.27 -19.26
N MET A 646 14.37 -6.51 -18.16
CA MET A 646 15.62 -6.17 -17.50
C MET A 646 15.57 -6.41 -16.00
N ASP A 647 16.46 -7.26 -15.50
CA ASP A 647 16.70 -7.38 -14.08
C ASP A 647 17.20 -6.06 -13.49
N VAL A 648 16.69 -5.71 -12.30
CA VAL A 648 17.08 -4.49 -11.60
C VAL A 648 18.48 -4.63 -11.00
N GLN A 649 18.86 -5.83 -10.54
CA GLN A 649 20.14 -6.08 -9.86
C GLN A 649 21.02 -7.01 -10.68
N MET A 650 22.01 -6.45 -11.39
CA MET A 650 22.99 -7.20 -12.19
C MET A 650 24.42 -6.71 -11.85
N PRO A 651 25.47 -7.55 -12.05
CA PRO A 651 26.86 -7.15 -11.87
C PRO A 651 27.30 -6.15 -12.94
N GLU A 652 28.40 -5.45 -12.67
CA GLU A 652 29.00 -4.39 -13.49
C GLU A 652 28.15 -3.13 -13.68
N MET A 653 26.97 -3.27 -14.27
CA MET A 653 25.98 -2.22 -14.47
C MET A 653 24.60 -2.76 -14.10
N ASP A 654 23.96 -2.12 -13.12
CA ASP A 654 22.61 -2.51 -12.70
C ASP A 654 21.53 -2.04 -13.69
N GLY A 655 20.32 -2.59 -13.57
CA GLY A 655 19.23 -2.30 -14.51
C GLY A 655 18.76 -0.83 -14.48
N LEU A 656 18.90 -0.14 -13.34
CA LEU A 656 18.53 1.26 -13.20
C LEU A 656 19.55 2.16 -13.90
N GLU A 657 20.84 1.87 -13.77
CA GLU A 657 21.93 2.52 -14.48
C GLU A 657 21.84 2.27 -15.99
N ALA A 658 21.62 1.01 -16.40
CA ALA A 658 21.43 0.65 -17.80
C ALA A 658 20.23 1.39 -18.42
N SER A 659 19.09 1.47 -17.71
CA SER A 659 17.91 2.21 -18.17
C SER A 659 18.22 3.69 -18.40
N LYS A 660 18.93 4.34 -17.46
CA LYS A 660 19.33 5.74 -17.61
C LYS A 660 20.26 5.94 -18.80
N GLU A 661 21.20 5.04 -19.02
CA GLU A 661 22.11 5.09 -20.18
C GLU A 661 21.36 4.90 -21.50
N ILE A 662 20.44 3.93 -21.59
CA ILE A 662 19.58 3.72 -22.78
C ILE A 662 18.76 5.00 -23.08
N ARG A 663 18.18 5.63 -22.04
CA ARG A 663 17.40 6.87 -22.21
C ARG A 663 18.26 8.05 -22.63
N LYS A 664 19.52 8.17 -22.16
CA LYS A 664 20.46 9.20 -22.60
C LYS A 664 20.82 9.09 -24.08
N LEU A 665 20.77 7.89 -24.66
CA LEU A 665 20.96 7.67 -26.10
C LEU A 665 19.78 8.15 -26.95
N GLY A 666 18.68 8.61 -26.32
CA GLY A 666 17.46 9.03 -27.01
C GLY A 666 16.54 7.87 -27.42
N ILE A 667 16.87 6.64 -27.02
CA ILE A 667 16.14 5.42 -27.39
C ILE A 667 14.94 5.24 -26.43
N ARG A 668 13.73 5.15 -27.00
CA ARG A 668 12.46 5.04 -26.25
C ARG A 668 11.88 3.63 -26.23
N ILE A 669 12.72 2.61 -26.43
CA ILE A 669 12.32 1.21 -26.33
C ILE A 669 11.64 0.95 -24.97
N PRO A 670 10.51 0.22 -24.92
CA PRO A 670 9.90 -0.17 -23.67
C PRO A 670 10.85 -1.04 -22.85
N ILE A 671 11.05 -0.69 -21.57
CA ILE A 671 11.85 -1.46 -20.62
C ILE A 671 10.93 -1.91 -19.49
N ILE A 672 10.79 -3.22 -19.31
CA ILE A 672 10.02 -3.84 -18.24
C ILE A 672 11.00 -4.40 -17.21
N ALA A 673 10.92 -3.88 -15.99
CA ALA A 673 11.80 -4.30 -14.88
C ALA A 673 11.41 -5.69 -14.38
N MET A 674 12.38 -6.55 -14.08
CA MET A 674 12.17 -7.81 -13.37
C MET A 674 12.71 -7.65 -11.95
N THR A 675 11.87 -7.75 -10.92
CA THR A 675 12.27 -7.44 -9.52
C THR A 675 11.72 -8.45 -8.51
N ALA A 676 12.54 -8.87 -7.54
CA ALA A 676 12.11 -9.72 -6.42
C ALA A 676 11.30 -8.99 -5.33
N HIS A 677 11.20 -7.66 -5.40
CA HIS A 677 10.50 -6.81 -4.42
C HIS A 677 9.40 -6.00 -5.10
N ALA A 678 8.14 -6.41 -4.91
CA ALA A 678 6.96 -5.66 -5.33
C ALA A 678 6.48 -4.66 -4.24
N MET A 679 7.37 -4.20 -3.35
CA MET A 679 7.01 -3.27 -2.27
C MET A 679 6.96 -1.81 -2.77
N LYS A 680 6.12 -0.99 -2.13
CA LYS A 680 6.05 0.47 -2.34
C LYS A 680 7.44 1.10 -2.20
N GLY A 681 7.93 1.71 -3.28
CA GLY A 681 9.24 2.39 -3.36
C GLY A 681 10.14 1.86 -4.48
N ASP A 682 10.18 0.54 -4.72
CA ASP A 682 11.02 -0.02 -5.79
C ASP A 682 10.44 0.26 -7.19
N ARG A 683 9.10 0.29 -7.29
CA ARG A 683 8.39 0.73 -8.51
C ARG A 683 8.71 2.17 -8.88
N GLU A 684 8.72 3.08 -7.91
CA GLU A 684 9.00 4.51 -8.14
C GLU A 684 10.44 4.69 -8.64
N ARG A 685 11.40 3.98 -8.04
CA ARG A 685 12.81 4.00 -8.47
C ARG A 685 13.00 3.48 -9.90
N CYS A 686 12.27 2.43 -10.30
CA CYS A 686 12.30 1.91 -11.67
C CYS A 686 11.75 2.92 -12.68
N LEU A 687 10.60 3.54 -12.37
CA LEU A 687 9.98 4.56 -13.22
C LEU A 687 10.85 5.83 -13.33
N GLU A 688 11.44 6.29 -12.22
CA GLU A 688 12.37 7.42 -12.20
C GLU A 688 13.64 7.16 -13.01
N ALA A 689 14.10 5.90 -13.06
CA ALA A 689 15.22 5.48 -13.91
C ALA A 689 14.86 5.41 -15.41
N GLY A 690 13.58 5.57 -15.76
CA GLY A 690 13.08 5.61 -17.13
C GLY A 690 12.50 4.29 -17.63
N MET A 691 12.26 3.31 -16.76
CA MET A 691 11.56 2.07 -17.10
C MET A 691 10.04 2.31 -17.26
N ASN A 692 9.35 1.40 -17.96
CA ASN A 692 7.97 1.54 -18.37
C ASN A 692 6.99 0.73 -17.51
N ASP A 693 7.40 -0.46 -17.08
CA ASP A 693 6.63 -1.34 -16.21
C ASP A 693 7.53 -2.24 -15.38
N TYR A 694 6.93 -3.13 -14.60
CA TYR A 694 7.64 -4.18 -13.88
C TYR A 694 6.88 -5.51 -13.91
N VAL A 695 7.61 -6.59 -13.69
CA VAL A 695 7.12 -7.95 -13.46
C VAL A 695 7.83 -8.48 -12.22
N SER A 696 7.08 -9.07 -11.31
CA SER A 696 7.66 -9.66 -10.10
C SER A 696 8.45 -10.93 -10.41
N LYS A 697 9.56 -11.13 -9.69
CA LYS A 697 10.26 -12.42 -9.58
C LYS A 697 9.72 -13.13 -8.32
N PRO A 698 9.35 -14.42 -8.38
CA PRO A 698 9.52 -15.34 -9.51
C PRO A 698 8.51 -15.10 -10.63
N ILE A 699 8.91 -15.44 -11.87
CA ILE A 699 8.13 -15.12 -13.08
C ILE A 699 6.77 -15.81 -13.03
N ASP A 700 5.70 -15.00 -13.09
CA ASP A 700 4.35 -15.44 -13.37
C ASP A 700 4.00 -15.17 -14.83
N ARG A 701 3.59 -16.23 -15.55
CA ARG A 701 3.26 -16.15 -16.98
C ARG A 701 2.17 -15.11 -17.28
N VAL A 702 1.17 -15.00 -16.42
CA VAL A 702 0.02 -14.10 -16.63
C VAL A 702 0.46 -12.66 -16.46
N GLU A 703 1.24 -12.38 -15.42
CA GLU A 703 1.82 -11.06 -15.16
C GLU A 703 2.76 -10.63 -16.32
N LEU A 704 3.64 -11.52 -16.75
CA LEU A 704 4.60 -11.26 -17.83
C LEU A 704 3.91 -10.94 -19.16
N PHE A 705 2.95 -11.77 -19.60
CA PHE A 705 2.26 -11.54 -20.87
C PHE A 705 1.34 -10.32 -20.82
N SER A 706 0.74 -10.01 -19.68
CA SER A 706 -0.03 -8.78 -19.50
C SER A 706 0.85 -7.53 -19.70
N ALA A 707 2.06 -7.54 -19.11
CA ALA A 707 3.03 -6.47 -19.30
C ALA A 707 3.50 -6.37 -20.76
N LEU A 708 3.81 -7.49 -21.41
CA LEU A 708 4.21 -7.52 -22.83
C LEU A 708 3.10 -7.00 -23.76
N LYS A 709 1.85 -7.46 -23.59
CA LYS A 709 0.69 -7.00 -24.39
C LYS A 709 0.51 -5.49 -24.33
N LYS A 710 0.73 -4.90 -23.16
CA LYS A 710 0.59 -3.46 -22.92
C LYS A 710 1.65 -2.64 -23.66
N TRP A 711 2.90 -3.13 -23.71
CA TRP A 711 4.05 -2.33 -24.16
C TRP A 711 4.58 -2.67 -25.55
N LEU A 712 4.19 -3.81 -26.14
CA LEU A 712 4.56 -4.13 -27.52
C LEU A 712 3.87 -3.18 -28.55
N PRO A 713 4.55 -2.81 -29.66
CA PRO A 713 4.01 -1.89 -30.67
C PRO A 713 2.73 -2.38 -31.37
N GLU A 714 1.88 -1.45 -31.84
CA GLU A 714 0.65 -1.79 -32.58
C GLU A 714 0.89 -2.48 -33.93
N SER A 715 2.06 -2.28 -34.57
CA SER A 715 2.47 -3.03 -35.77
C SER A 715 2.59 -4.53 -35.51
N SER A 716 2.89 -4.91 -34.27
CA SER A 716 2.94 -6.28 -33.76
C SER A 716 1.56 -6.79 -33.32
N ARG A 717 0.50 -5.95 -33.39
CA ARG A 717 -0.91 -6.26 -33.06
C ARG A 717 -1.79 -6.51 -34.28
N ASN A 718 -1.24 -6.63 -35.49
CA ASN A 718 -2.00 -6.94 -36.71
C ASN A 718 -2.21 -8.46 -36.86
N TRP A 719 -3.07 -9.04 -36.04
CA TRP A 719 -3.51 -10.43 -36.14
C TRP A 719 -4.81 -10.49 -36.95
N LYS A 720 -4.85 -11.38 -37.95
CA LYS A 720 -6.11 -11.80 -38.59
C LYS A 720 -6.52 -13.12 -37.96
N LEU A 721 -7.74 -13.18 -37.42
CA LEU A 721 -8.46 -14.43 -37.22
C LEU A 721 -8.63 -15.11 -38.58
N GLU A 722 -7.74 -16.03 -38.92
CA GLU A 722 -8.13 -17.11 -39.83
C GLU A 722 -8.97 -18.09 -39.03
N THR A 723 -10.29 -18.03 -39.25
CA THR A 723 -11.23 -19.08 -38.88
C THR A 723 -10.96 -20.31 -39.75
N GLY A 724 -9.87 -20.99 -39.45
CA GLY A 724 -9.49 -22.27 -40.04
C GLY A 724 -9.75 -23.39 -39.06
N ASN A 725 -10.82 -24.17 -39.31
CA ASN A 725 -11.01 -25.49 -38.73
C ASN A 725 -9.71 -26.32 -38.89
N SER A 726 -8.91 -26.41 -37.84
CA SER A 726 -7.78 -27.33 -37.77
C SER A 726 -7.96 -28.23 -36.57
N LYS A 727 -8.41 -29.45 -36.85
CA LYS A 727 -8.34 -30.61 -35.96
C LYS A 727 -6.89 -30.83 -35.54
N LEU A 728 -6.49 -30.24 -34.42
CA LEU A 728 -5.27 -30.54 -33.67
C LEU A 728 -5.61 -30.56 -32.17
N GLU A 729 -6.74 -31.19 -31.83
CA GLU A 729 -7.01 -31.68 -30.49
C GLU A 729 -6.85 -33.19 -30.52
N THR A 730 -5.66 -33.67 -30.18
CA THR A 730 -5.45 -34.98 -29.56
C THR A 730 -3.99 -35.07 -29.14
N GLN A 731 -3.77 -35.31 -27.84
CA GLN A 731 -2.50 -35.52 -27.13
C GLN A 731 -1.85 -34.27 -26.49
N VAL A 732 -2.48 -33.77 -25.41
CA VAL A 732 -1.73 -33.39 -24.21
C VAL A 732 -2.41 -34.09 -23.02
N ASP A 733 -1.57 -34.74 -22.22
CA ASP A 733 -1.87 -35.91 -21.41
C ASP A 733 -2.85 -35.71 -20.24
N SER A 734 -3.72 -36.71 -20.11
CA SER A 734 -4.35 -37.16 -18.88
C SER A 734 -3.33 -37.80 -17.91
N SER A 735 -2.36 -37.02 -17.41
CA SER A 735 -1.33 -37.50 -16.47
C SER A 735 -1.16 -36.58 -15.26
N ALA A 736 -2.22 -36.37 -14.49
CA ALA A 736 -2.13 -35.83 -13.13
C ALA A 736 -1.51 -36.84 -12.12
N SER A 737 -0.58 -37.70 -12.57
CA SER A 737 0.08 -38.73 -11.77
C SER A 737 1.39 -39.20 -12.43
N GLN A 738 2.45 -38.39 -12.51
CA GLN A 738 3.80 -38.93 -12.85
C GLN A 738 5.05 -38.05 -12.60
N PHE A 739 5.04 -37.09 -11.67
CA PHE A 739 6.29 -36.41 -11.27
C PHE A 739 6.74 -36.82 -9.86
N PRO A 740 8.05 -37.04 -9.62
CA PRO A 740 8.57 -37.46 -8.33
C PRO A 740 8.40 -36.35 -7.29
N VAL A 741 8.09 -36.73 -6.04
CA VAL A 741 8.06 -35.77 -4.93
C VAL A 741 9.51 -35.44 -4.56
N LEU A 742 9.89 -34.17 -4.73
CA LEU A 742 11.20 -33.65 -4.38
C LEU A 742 11.11 -32.78 -3.12
N PRO A 743 11.62 -33.26 -1.97
CA PRO A 743 11.67 -32.45 -0.76
C PRO A 743 12.31 -31.08 -1.00
N GLY A 744 11.64 -30.01 -0.57
CA GLY A 744 12.11 -28.64 -0.76
C GLY A 744 11.80 -28.00 -2.12
N ILE A 745 11.12 -28.69 -3.06
CA ILE A 745 10.73 -28.16 -4.39
C ILE A 745 9.25 -28.46 -4.65
N ASN A 746 8.43 -27.42 -4.89
CA ASN A 746 7.03 -27.59 -5.30
C ASN A 746 6.89 -27.63 -6.83
N ILE A 747 7.05 -28.82 -7.40
CA ILE A 747 6.97 -29.06 -8.86
C ILE A 747 5.60 -28.65 -9.45
N PRO A 748 4.44 -29.07 -8.90
CA PRO A 748 3.14 -28.68 -9.45
C PRO A 748 2.94 -27.17 -9.57
N ASP A 749 3.40 -26.40 -8.56
CA ASP A 749 3.33 -24.95 -8.60
C ASP A 749 4.26 -24.35 -9.67
N ALA A 750 5.51 -24.80 -9.72
CA ALA A 750 6.49 -24.30 -10.68
C ALA A 750 6.04 -24.52 -12.13
N LEU A 751 5.54 -25.72 -12.46
CA LEU A 751 5.02 -26.04 -13.80
C LEU A 751 3.74 -25.26 -14.12
N ARG A 752 2.83 -25.09 -13.16
CA ARG A 752 1.59 -24.32 -13.36
C ARG A 752 1.85 -22.83 -13.59
N ARG A 753 2.78 -22.25 -12.83
CA ARG A 753 3.11 -20.81 -12.90
C ARG A 753 3.88 -20.46 -14.18
N THR A 754 4.83 -21.32 -14.56
CA THR A 754 5.71 -21.07 -15.73
C THR A 754 5.16 -21.65 -17.03
N GLY A 755 4.34 -22.71 -16.97
CA GLY A 755 3.90 -23.45 -18.16
C GLY A 755 5.01 -24.26 -18.85
N ILE A 756 6.18 -24.44 -18.21
CA ILE A 756 7.31 -25.21 -18.75
C ILE A 756 7.00 -26.71 -18.73
N ALA A 757 7.51 -27.47 -19.71
CA ALA A 757 7.34 -28.92 -19.74
C ALA A 757 8.26 -29.61 -18.72
N TRP A 758 7.87 -30.78 -18.20
CA TRP A 758 8.59 -31.46 -17.12
C TRP A 758 10.06 -31.80 -17.45
N ASP A 759 10.33 -32.25 -18.67
CA ASP A 759 11.67 -32.59 -19.17
C ASP A 759 12.61 -31.38 -19.20
N VAL A 760 12.08 -30.22 -19.60
CA VAL A 760 12.78 -28.92 -19.56
C VAL A 760 12.99 -28.47 -18.11
N PHE A 761 11.95 -28.59 -17.28
CA PHE A 761 12.02 -28.24 -15.87
C PHE A 761 13.03 -29.10 -15.10
N GLN A 762 13.16 -30.37 -15.46
CA GLN A 762 14.14 -31.28 -14.85
C GLN A 762 15.58 -30.81 -15.15
N ARG A 763 15.89 -30.38 -16.38
CA ARG A 763 17.20 -29.80 -16.73
C ARG A 763 17.46 -28.51 -15.97
N LEU A 764 16.48 -27.61 -15.92
CA LEU A 764 16.54 -26.38 -15.12
C LEU A 764 16.86 -26.65 -13.64
N LEU A 765 16.26 -27.69 -13.03
CA LEU A 765 16.57 -28.07 -11.65
C LEU A 765 18.06 -28.44 -11.47
N HIS A 766 18.67 -29.12 -12.44
CA HIS A 766 20.09 -29.47 -12.39
C HIS A 766 20.99 -28.24 -12.51
N ASP A 767 20.69 -27.35 -13.46
CA ASP A 767 21.48 -26.15 -13.71
C ASP A 767 21.40 -25.17 -12.53
N VAL A 768 20.19 -24.96 -11.98
CA VAL A 768 19.97 -24.17 -10.76
C VAL A 768 20.83 -24.70 -9.61
N ILE A 769 20.83 -26.01 -9.37
CA ILE A 769 21.61 -26.57 -8.26
C ILE A 769 23.11 -26.45 -8.50
N LYS A 770 23.57 -26.64 -9.74
CA LYS A 770 24.98 -26.49 -10.10
C LYS A 770 25.47 -25.05 -9.88
N ASP A 771 24.71 -24.06 -10.35
CA ASP A 771 25.08 -22.64 -10.29
C ASP A 771 24.95 -22.09 -8.86
N GLN A 772 23.89 -22.49 -8.14
CA GLN A 772 23.68 -22.07 -6.76
C GLN A 772 24.68 -22.71 -5.79
N LYS A 773 25.29 -23.86 -6.14
CA LYS A 773 26.40 -24.45 -5.36
C LYS A 773 27.63 -23.56 -5.37
N MET A 774 27.96 -22.97 -6.52
CA MET A 774 29.07 -22.01 -6.62
C MET A 774 28.72 -20.71 -5.88
N THR A 775 27.49 -20.22 -6.08
CA THR A 775 26.97 -19.03 -5.39
C THR A 775 27.02 -19.16 -3.87
N LEU A 776 26.68 -20.34 -3.33
CA LEU A 776 26.74 -20.63 -1.89
C LEU A 776 28.18 -20.62 -1.35
N ALA A 777 29.14 -21.14 -2.12
CA ALA A 777 30.56 -21.10 -1.73
C ALA A 777 31.10 -19.66 -1.69
N LEU A 778 30.72 -18.84 -2.68
CA LEU A 778 31.05 -17.41 -2.72
C LEU A 778 30.37 -16.63 -1.57
N LEU A 779 29.12 -16.96 -1.25
CA LEU A 779 28.41 -16.42 -0.08
C LEU A 779 29.17 -16.70 1.21
N GLY A 780 29.62 -17.93 1.41
CA GLY A 780 30.43 -18.29 2.58
C GLY A 780 31.75 -17.55 2.67
N GLN A 781 32.38 -17.24 1.54
CA GLN A 781 33.58 -16.40 1.51
C GLN A 781 33.25 -14.92 1.81
N ALA A 782 32.22 -14.36 1.18
CA ALA A 782 31.80 -12.97 1.39
C ALA A 782 31.38 -12.70 2.84
N VAL A 783 30.72 -13.65 3.50
CA VAL A 783 30.39 -13.60 4.93
C VAL A 783 31.65 -13.59 5.80
N LYS A 784 32.64 -14.43 5.51
CA LYS A 784 33.93 -14.46 6.25
C LYS A 784 34.74 -13.17 6.08
N GLU A 785 34.68 -12.57 4.89
CA GLU A 785 35.38 -11.32 4.56
C GLU A 785 34.60 -10.07 5.00
N GLY A 786 33.35 -10.21 5.48
CA GLY A 786 32.49 -9.11 5.90
C GLY A 786 32.00 -8.22 4.74
N ASN A 787 32.04 -8.71 3.50
CA ASN A 787 31.68 -7.93 2.32
C ASN A 787 30.14 -7.89 2.13
N ARG A 788 29.46 -7.05 2.91
CA ARG A 788 27.98 -6.93 2.93
C ARG A 788 27.34 -6.66 1.57
N LYS A 789 28.00 -5.86 0.72
CA LYS A 789 27.50 -5.56 -0.63
C LYS A 789 27.45 -6.83 -1.49
N GLU A 790 28.49 -7.65 -1.39
CA GLU A 790 28.57 -8.92 -2.13
C GLU A 790 27.65 -9.99 -1.54
N ILE A 791 27.50 -10.04 -0.21
CA ILE A 791 26.52 -10.93 0.47
C ILE A 791 25.11 -10.63 -0.03
N ARG A 792 24.71 -9.35 -0.05
CA ARG A 792 23.40 -8.93 -0.53
C ARG A 792 23.18 -9.38 -1.98
N ARG A 793 24.16 -9.13 -2.85
CA ARG A 793 24.07 -9.47 -4.28
C ARG A 793 23.88 -10.98 -4.49
N LEU A 794 24.74 -11.79 -3.87
CA LEU A 794 24.68 -13.25 -4.01
C LEU A 794 23.41 -13.85 -3.38
N ALA A 795 22.97 -13.31 -2.23
CA ALA A 795 21.74 -13.73 -1.58
C ALA A 795 20.51 -13.38 -2.44
N HIS A 796 20.47 -12.18 -3.04
CA HIS A 796 19.41 -11.76 -3.96
C HIS A 796 19.31 -12.67 -5.19
N SER A 797 20.45 -13.01 -5.81
CA SER A 797 20.50 -13.94 -6.95
C SER A 797 19.91 -15.31 -6.56
N MET A 798 20.25 -15.79 -5.35
CA MET A 798 19.72 -17.05 -4.83
C MET A 798 18.21 -17.00 -4.53
N VAL A 799 17.66 -15.86 -4.10
CA VAL A 799 16.21 -15.63 -3.94
C VAL A 799 15.47 -15.77 -5.27
N GLY A 800 16.03 -15.24 -6.36
CA GLY A 800 15.46 -15.36 -7.69
C GLY A 800 15.46 -16.80 -8.19
N ALA A 801 16.62 -17.45 -8.17
CA ALA A 801 16.79 -18.81 -8.68
C ALA A 801 15.94 -19.84 -7.93
N SER A 802 15.93 -19.78 -6.59
CA SER A 802 15.13 -20.69 -5.75
C SER A 802 13.63 -20.44 -5.91
N GLY A 803 13.20 -19.20 -6.11
CA GLY A 803 11.80 -18.86 -6.41
C GLY A 803 11.31 -19.47 -7.72
N ASN A 804 12.14 -19.45 -8.76
CA ASN A 804 11.79 -19.94 -10.10
C ASN A 804 11.54 -21.45 -10.15
N VAL A 805 12.24 -22.22 -9.30
CA VAL A 805 11.99 -23.66 -9.12
C VAL A 805 11.00 -23.98 -8.01
N SER A 806 10.34 -22.96 -7.43
CA SER A 806 9.44 -23.09 -6.28
C SER A 806 10.07 -23.82 -5.09
N ALA A 807 11.35 -23.54 -4.82
CA ALA A 807 12.08 -23.95 -3.62
C ALA A 807 11.93 -22.91 -2.50
N TYR A 808 10.71 -22.82 -1.95
CA TYR A 808 10.31 -21.70 -1.09
C TYR A 808 11.12 -21.55 0.21
N GLU A 809 11.54 -22.66 0.83
CA GLU A 809 12.31 -22.59 2.08
C GLU A 809 13.74 -22.07 1.82
N LEU A 810 14.38 -22.51 0.73
CA LEU A 810 15.65 -21.95 0.28
C LEU A 810 15.50 -20.47 -0.09
N GLN A 811 14.42 -20.10 -0.79
CA GLN A 811 14.12 -18.72 -1.14
C GLN A 811 13.97 -17.83 0.09
N LYS A 812 13.24 -18.32 1.09
CA LYS A 812 13.00 -17.60 2.34
C LYS A 812 14.28 -17.43 3.15
N ALA A 813 15.12 -18.46 3.23
CA ALA A 813 16.43 -18.39 3.89
C ALA A 813 17.35 -17.37 3.20
N ALA A 814 17.44 -17.43 1.87
CA ALA A 814 18.23 -16.49 1.08
C ALA A 814 17.73 -15.05 1.24
N LYS A 815 16.41 -14.84 1.31
CA LYS A 815 15.80 -13.51 1.51
C LYS A 815 16.08 -12.93 2.90
N ALA A 816 16.11 -13.78 3.92
CA ALA A 816 16.51 -13.36 5.27
C ALA A 816 17.97 -12.91 5.31
N LEU A 817 18.86 -13.64 4.62
CA LEU A 817 20.28 -13.28 4.50
C LEU A 817 20.48 -11.98 3.69
N GLU A 818 19.73 -11.80 2.59
CA GLU A 818 19.72 -10.57 1.79
C GLU A 818 19.31 -9.35 2.63
N HIS A 819 18.27 -9.49 3.46
CA HIS A 819 17.77 -8.41 4.30
C HIS A 819 18.75 -8.04 5.42
N ALA A 820 19.34 -9.04 6.09
CA ALA A 820 20.34 -8.81 7.14
C ALA A 820 21.61 -8.12 6.62
N ALA A 821 21.94 -8.29 5.33
CA ALA A 821 23.05 -7.57 4.71
C ALA A 821 22.78 -6.06 4.52
N ASN A 822 21.53 -5.60 4.62
CA ASN A 822 21.16 -4.17 4.51
C ASN A 822 21.16 -3.41 5.85
N ASP A 823 20.81 -4.08 6.96
CA ASP A 823 20.47 -3.41 8.22
C ASP A 823 21.59 -3.46 9.28
N ASP A 824 22.84 -3.70 8.85
CA ASP A 824 24.04 -3.78 9.70
C ASP A 824 23.97 -4.84 10.83
N ASP A 825 23.17 -5.88 10.63
CA ASP A 825 22.90 -6.93 11.62
C ASP A 825 24.11 -7.89 11.83
N GLU A 826 24.34 -8.36 13.05
CA GLU A 826 25.51 -9.19 13.43
C GLU A 826 25.32 -10.71 13.18
N ALA A 827 24.12 -11.15 12.81
CA ALA A 827 23.75 -12.57 12.68
C ALA A 827 23.99 -13.20 11.29
N LEU A 828 24.89 -12.66 10.46
CA LEU A 828 25.10 -13.12 9.08
C LEU A 828 25.58 -14.59 8.97
N SER A 829 26.33 -15.08 9.96
CA SER A 829 26.84 -16.46 9.96
C SER A 829 25.73 -17.49 10.23
N ASP A 830 24.79 -17.20 11.13
CA ASP A 830 23.68 -18.09 11.47
C ASP A 830 22.66 -18.17 10.32
N LEU A 831 22.45 -17.04 9.63
CA LEU A 831 21.60 -16.98 8.44
C LEU A 831 22.22 -17.71 7.25
N LEU A 832 23.54 -17.65 7.08
CA LEU A 832 24.26 -18.44 6.08
C LEU A 832 24.10 -19.95 6.35
N GLU A 833 24.22 -20.40 7.59
CA GLU A 833 24.03 -21.81 7.96
C GLU A 833 22.60 -22.29 7.62
N SER A 834 21.60 -21.43 7.80
CA SER A 834 20.23 -21.71 7.36
C SER A 834 20.12 -21.86 5.84
N VAL A 835 20.82 -21.02 5.06
CA VAL A 835 20.84 -21.13 3.59
C VAL A 835 21.55 -22.41 3.16
N GLU A 836 22.69 -22.76 3.76
CA GLU A 836 23.43 -24.00 3.47
C GLU A 836 22.60 -25.26 3.74
N LYS A 837 21.83 -25.25 4.84
CA LYS A 837 20.94 -26.35 5.21
C LYS A 837 19.83 -26.56 4.19
N GLU A 838 19.09 -25.51 3.86
CA GLU A 838 17.98 -25.62 2.89
C GLU A 838 18.50 -25.92 1.48
N PHE A 839 19.66 -25.36 1.10
CA PHE A 839 20.31 -25.71 -0.16
C PHE A 839 20.69 -27.19 -0.22
N THR A 840 21.16 -27.77 0.89
CA THR A 840 21.47 -29.20 0.98
C THR A 840 20.24 -30.07 0.74
N VAL A 841 19.08 -29.69 1.31
CA VAL A 841 17.80 -30.40 1.10
C VAL A 841 17.44 -30.42 -0.39
N VAL A 842 17.44 -29.25 -1.04
CA VAL A 842 17.10 -29.11 -2.46
C VAL A 842 18.13 -29.86 -3.32
N SER A 843 19.43 -29.77 -3.00
CA SER A 843 20.50 -30.42 -3.75
C SER A 843 20.43 -31.95 -3.69
N VAL A 844 20.12 -32.52 -2.52
CA VAL A 844 19.92 -33.96 -2.34
C VAL A 844 18.68 -34.45 -3.08
N SER A 845 17.59 -33.67 -3.04
CA SER A 845 16.37 -33.97 -3.78
C SER A 845 16.62 -34.02 -5.30
N VAL A 846 17.28 -33.02 -5.87
CA VAL A 846 17.60 -33.00 -7.31
C VAL A 846 18.58 -34.12 -7.68
N SER A 847 19.59 -34.40 -6.84
CA SER A 847 20.52 -35.52 -7.06
C SER A 847 19.83 -36.89 -7.04
N SER A 848 18.68 -37.02 -6.37
CA SER A 848 17.92 -38.27 -6.34
C SER A 848 17.24 -38.59 -7.68
N LEU A 849 16.97 -37.58 -8.52
CA LEU A 849 16.47 -37.73 -9.88
C LEU A 849 17.48 -38.46 -10.79
N GLU A 850 18.78 -38.22 -10.60
CA GLU A 850 19.85 -38.85 -11.41
C GLU A 850 19.93 -40.37 -11.18
N LYS A 851 19.60 -40.83 -9.96
CA LYS A 851 19.59 -42.27 -9.62
C LYS A 851 18.40 -42.98 -10.24
N ILE A 852 17.23 -42.33 -10.24
CA ILE A 852 16.01 -42.88 -10.85
C ILE A 852 16.17 -42.97 -12.38
N GLY A 853 16.75 -41.94 -13.01
CA GLY A 853 17.03 -41.93 -14.45
C GLY A 853 18.10 -42.94 -14.89
N LYS A 854 19.09 -43.27 -14.05
CA LYS A 854 20.09 -44.33 -14.33
C LYS A 854 19.52 -45.74 -14.19
N ASP A 855 18.68 -45.99 -13.17
CA ASP A 855 18.05 -47.32 -12.95
C ASP A 855 16.97 -47.66 -14.01
N GLU A 856 16.32 -46.65 -14.61
CA GLU A 856 15.42 -46.84 -15.76
C GLU A 856 16.17 -46.97 -17.10
N LYS A 857 17.24 -46.20 -17.32
CA LYS A 857 18.09 -46.31 -18.53
C LYS A 857 18.86 -47.64 -18.60
N ASP A 858 19.26 -48.25 -17.48
CA ASP A 858 19.88 -49.58 -17.47
C ASP A 858 18.88 -50.73 -17.71
N LYS A 859 17.57 -50.50 -17.51
CA LYS A 859 16.53 -51.47 -17.88
C LYS A 859 16.11 -51.39 -19.36
N GLN A 860 16.35 -50.26 -20.04
CA GLN A 860 16.01 -50.07 -21.46
C GLN A 860 17.16 -50.35 -22.45
N LYS A 861 18.39 -50.63 -21.99
CA LYS A 861 19.54 -51.00 -22.85
C LYS A 861 19.46 -52.42 -23.40
N LYS A 862 18.57 -52.68 -24.38
CA LYS A 862 18.74 -53.71 -25.42
C LYS A 862 17.92 -53.35 -26.67
N ILE A 863 18.48 -52.57 -27.59
CA ILE A 863 18.03 -52.52 -28.99
C ILE A 863 19.28 -52.64 -29.89
N GLY A 864 19.18 -53.44 -30.96
CA GLY A 864 20.27 -54.01 -31.75
C GLY A 864 21.07 -53.04 -32.65
N PRO A 865 21.94 -53.56 -33.54
CA PRO A 865 22.98 -52.78 -34.23
C PRO A 865 22.39 -51.73 -35.18
N ALA A 866 22.99 -50.53 -35.18
CA ALA A 866 22.56 -49.37 -35.96
C ALA A 866 22.62 -49.62 -37.48
N ASN A 867 21.66 -49.05 -38.20
CA ASN A 867 21.65 -49.04 -39.66
C ASN A 867 22.64 -47.97 -40.15
N MET A 868 23.76 -48.38 -40.78
CA MET A 868 24.89 -47.49 -41.12
C MET A 868 24.48 -46.27 -41.98
N ASN A 869 23.42 -46.38 -42.80
CA ASN A 869 22.94 -45.25 -43.60
C ASN A 869 22.27 -44.15 -42.76
N GLU A 870 21.54 -44.52 -41.69
CA GLU A 870 20.93 -43.53 -40.80
C GLU A 870 21.99 -42.83 -39.94
N LEU A 871 23.04 -43.56 -39.56
CA LEU A 871 24.17 -42.99 -38.84
C LEU A 871 24.89 -41.93 -39.69
N TYR A 872 25.12 -42.22 -40.96
CA TYR A 872 25.77 -41.29 -41.88
C TYR A 872 24.96 -40.01 -42.11
N ASP A 873 23.64 -40.11 -42.32
CA ASP A 873 22.76 -38.94 -42.42
C ASP A 873 22.74 -38.12 -41.12
N THR A 874 22.86 -38.78 -39.98
CA THR A 874 22.89 -38.12 -38.67
C THR A 874 24.23 -37.42 -38.42
N LEU A 875 25.36 -38.00 -38.83
CA LEU A 875 26.68 -37.36 -38.79
C LEU A 875 26.76 -36.15 -39.71
N LYS A 876 26.09 -36.19 -40.87
CA LYS A 876 26.03 -35.06 -41.81
C LYS A 876 25.21 -33.89 -41.26
N ARG A 877 24.11 -34.18 -40.55
CA ARG A 877 23.36 -33.14 -39.81
C ARG A 877 24.16 -32.56 -38.66
N LEU A 878 24.97 -33.38 -37.99
CA LEU A 878 25.89 -32.88 -36.97
C LEU A 878 26.92 -31.92 -37.60
N GLU A 879 27.42 -32.22 -38.80
CA GLU A 879 28.31 -31.32 -39.53
C GLU A 879 27.63 -29.97 -39.86
N GLU A 880 26.38 -29.98 -40.28
CA GLU A 880 25.57 -28.77 -40.52
C GLU A 880 25.42 -27.94 -39.22
N CYS A 881 25.06 -28.56 -38.10
CA CYS A 881 24.95 -27.86 -36.81
C CYS A 881 26.30 -27.31 -36.31
N LEU A 882 27.41 -28.02 -36.53
CA LEU A 882 28.75 -27.52 -36.20
C LEU A 882 29.16 -26.34 -37.10
N ASN A 883 28.73 -26.33 -38.36
CA ASN A 883 28.98 -25.20 -39.29
C ASN A 883 28.21 -23.94 -38.90
N ASP A 884 26.99 -24.11 -38.37
CA ASP A 884 26.13 -23.03 -37.92
C ASP A 884 26.46 -22.55 -36.49
N LEU A 885 27.52 -23.11 -35.88
CA LEU A 885 27.94 -22.85 -34.50
C LEU A 885 26.79 -23.05 -33.50
N ASP A 886 25.96 -24.07 -33.73
CA ASP A 886 24.81 -24.41 -32.89
C ASP A 886 25.19 -25.46 -31.84
N PRO A 887 25.49 -25.06 -30.59
CA PRO A 887 25.85 -26.00 -29.52
C PRO A 887 24.69 -26.93 -29.13
N PHE A 888 23.45 -26.46 -29.24
CA PHE A 888 22.27 -27.20 -28.76
C PHE A 888 21.83 -28.24 -29.78
N GLY A 889 21.74 -27.86 -31.06
CA GLY A 889 21.48 -28.80 -32.15
C GLY A 889 22.58 -29.86 -32.25
N SER A 890 23.85 -29.46 -32.11
CA SER A 890 24.98 -30.38 -32.11
C SER A 890 24.93 -31.37 -30.93
N SER A 891 24.57 -30.89 -29.73
CA SER A 891 24.50 -31.74 -28.53
C SER A 891 23.34 -32.73 -28.56
N ASP A 892 22.15 -32.34 -29.04
CA ASP A 892 21.00 -33.25 -29.20
C ASP A 892 21.33 -34.36 -30.20
N ILE A 893 21.99 -34.03 -31.31
CA ILE A 893 22.41 -35.01 -32.30
C ILE A 893 23.48 -35.96 -31.71
N ILE A 894 24.47 -35.45 -30.99
CA ILE A 894 25.52 -36.27 -30.34
C ILE A 894 24.93 -37.21 -29.29
N GLU A 895 23.95 -36.77 -28.50
CA GLU A 895 23.28 -37.62 -27.49
C GLU A 895 22.47 -38.74 -28.17
N ARG A 896 21.82 -38.46 -29.31
CA ARG A 896 21.13 -39.48 -30.11
C ARG A 896 22.10 -40.50 -30.71
N ILE A 897 23.29 -40.08 -31.13
CA ILE A 897 24.29 -40.98 -31.71
C ILE A 897 24.96 -41.85 -30.62
N THR A 898 25.35 -41.27 -29.48
CA THR A 898 26.00 -42.00 -28.36
C THR A 898 25.08 -43.02 -27.66
N GLY A 899 23.77 -42.99 -27.94
CA GLY A 899 22.80 -44.00 -27.51
C GLY A 899 22.84 -45.33 -28.27
N GLN A 900 23.57 -45.43 -29.39
CA GLN A 900 23.62 -46.62 -30.25
C GLN A 900 24.95 -47.41 -30.12
N THR A 901 24.95 -48.70 -30.52
CA THR A 901 26.17 -49.54 -30.46
C THR A 901 27.03 -49.31 -31.71
N MET A 902 28.20 -48.68 -31.58
CA MET A 902 29.05 -48.29 -32.71
C MET A 902 30.26 -49.22 -32.93
N PRO A 903 30.72 -49.41 -34.18
CA PRO A 903 31.97 -50.12 -34.47
C PRO A 903 33.21 -49.26 -34.12
N GLY A 904 34.28 -49.91 -33.64
CA GLY A 904 35.61 -49.29 -33.55
C GLY A 904 35.77 -48.19 -32.49
N ASP A 905 36.57 -47.17 -32.80
CA ASP A 905 36.89 -46.01 -31.94
C ASP A 905 35.90 -44.83 -32.11
N MET A 906 34.82 -45.06 -32.85
CA MET A 906 33.86 -44.02 -33.26
C MET A 906 33.10 -43.41 -32.07
N ASP A 907 32.69 -44.22 -31.09
CA ASP A 907 32.02 -43.73 -29.87
C ASP A 907 32.94 -42.81 -29.05
N GLU A 908 34.24 -43.12 -29.00
CA GLU A 908 35.22 -42.29 -28.29
C GLU A 908 35.44 -40.95 -29.00
N LYS A 909 35.54 -40.97 -30.34
CA LYS A 909 35.66 -39.74 -31.15
C LYS A 909 34.39 -38.86 -31.06
N ILE A 910 33.19 -39.45 -31.07
CA ILE A 910 31.92 -38.70 -30.97
C ILE A 910 31.74 -38.08 -29.58
N ARG A 911 32.13 -38.78 -28.51
CA ARG A 911 32.15 -38.18 -27.16
C ARG A 911 33.17 -37.04 -27.06
N LYS A 912 34.31 -37.17 -27.73
CA LYS A 912 35.32 -36.11 -27.79
C LYS A 912 34.79 -34.87 -28.53
N ILE A 913 34.09 -35.07 -29.65
CA ILE A 913 33.35 -33.99 -30.35
C ILE A 913 32.34 -33.33 -29.39
N GLY A 914 31.53 -34.12 -28.66
CA GLY A 914 30.57 -33.57 -27.69
C GLY A 914 31.22 -32.77 -26.56
N THR A 915 32.39 -33.20 -26.10
CA THR A 915 33.16 -32.43 -25.10
C THR A 915 33.62 -31.10 -25.69
N LEU A 916 34.16 -31.10 -26.91
CA LEU A 916 34.60 -29.88 -27.59
C LEU A 916 33.44 -28.94 -27.91
N VAL A 917 32.26 -29.46 -28.27
CA VAL A 917 31.05 -28.65 -28.50
C VAL A 917 30.58 -27.96 -27.21
N ASN A 918 30.60 -28.68 -26.08
CA ASN A 918 30.26 -28.10 -24.77
C ASN A 918 31.27 -27.03 -24.32
N ASP A 919 32.53 -27.15 -24.75
CA ASP A 919 33.60 -26.19 -24.48
C ASP A 919 33.73 -25.13 -25.60
N PHE A 920 32.74 -25.02 -26.51
CA PHE A 920 32.70 -24.08 -27.64
C PHE A 920 33.86 -24.20 -28.66
N GLY A 921 34.57 -25.32 -28.69
CA GLY A 921 35.64 -25.67 -29.64
C GLY A 921 35.14 -26.23 -30.97
N PHE A 922 34.25 -25.52 -31.68
CA PHE A 922 33.56 -26.02 -32.89
C PHE A 922 34.51 -26.35 -34.05
N ASP A 923 35.57 -25.58 -34.26
CA ASP A 923 36.51 -25.81 -35.36
C ASP A 923 37.28 -27.15 -35.18
N GLU A 924 37.73 -27.44 -33.95
CA GLU A 924 38.39 -28.70 -33.61
C GLU A 924 37.40 -29.88 -33.63
N ALA A 925 36.18 -29.67 -33.15
CA ALA A 925 35.10 -30.66 -33.21
C ALA A 925 34.77 -31.03 -34.66
N LYS A 926 34.73 -30.04 -35.56
CA LYS A 926 34.50 -30.21 -36.99
C LYS A 926 35.64 -30.95 -37.69
N GLU A 927 36.90 -30.64 -37.38
CA GLU A 927 38.04 -31.40 -37.94
C GLU A 927 38.01 -32.89 -37.57
N ILE A 928 37.61 -33.21 -36.34
CA ILE A 928 37.48 -34.59 -35.87
C ILE A 928 36.29 -35.27 -36.58
N LEU A 929 35.16 -34.56 -36.73
CA LEU A 929 33.99 -35.10 -37.43
C LEU A 929 34.26 -35.37 -38.92
N LEU A 930 34.95 -34.46 -39.61
CA LEU A 930 35.29 -34.61 -41.03
C LEU A 930 36.20 -35.82 -41.28
N LYS A 931 37.21 -36.04 -40.44
CA LYS A 931 38.08 -37.23 -40.52
C LYS A 931 37.28 -38.52 -40.31
N LEU A 932 36.30 -38.47 -39.41
CA LEU A 932 35.43 -39.60 -39.07
C LEU A 932 34.46 -39.94 -40.22
N ILE A 933 33.99 -38.93 -40.95
CA ILE A 933 33.17 -39.10 -42.18
C ILE A 933 34.02 -39.59 -43.36
N GLU A 934 35.30 -39.18 -43.48
CA GLU A 934 36.22 -39.64 -44.54
C GLU A 934 36.72 -41.09 -44.35
N GLU A 935 36.92 -41.52 -43.10
CA GLU A 935 37.34 -42.89 -42.76
C GLU A 935 36.26 -43.93 -43.11
N GLU A 936 34.98 -43.58 -42.94
CA GLU A 936 33.83 -44.43 -43.30
C GLU A 936 33.51 -44.45 -44.80
N ASN A 937 33.88 -43.42 -45.57
CA ASN A 937 33.67 -43.41 -47.02
C ASN A 937 34.70 -44.23 -47.83
N ASN A 938 35.82 -44.63 -47.21
CA ASN A 938 36.93 -45.35 -47.87
C ASN A 938 37.05 -46.84 -47.44
N GLY A 939 36.23 -47.30 -46.49
CA GLY A 939 36.13 -48.70 -46.04
C GLY A 939 34.90 -49.40 -46.61
#